data_AF-A0A0L8HY31-F1
#
_entry.id   AF-A0A0L8HY31-F1
#
_cell.length_a   1.000
_cell.length_b   1.000
_cell.length_c   1.000
_cell.angle_alpha   90.00
_cell.angle_beta   90.00
_cell.angle_gamma   90.00
#
_symmetry.space_group_name_H-M   'P 1'
#
loop_
_entity.id
_entity.type
_entity.pdbx_description
1 polymer ?
#
loop_
_entity_poly.entity_id
_entity_poly.type
_entity_poly.pdbx_seq_one_letter_code
_entity_poly.pdbx_strand_id
1 'polypeptide(L)'
;ELDSNPKYRAELTLALVNEHYEITLVNDGDFDPNAYLKIVKTNDIVNLVLKVALDRDGDTPKTDDDQPRFQFKVKCTTNTTTVLRDVHWIIEDVNDNAPQFTKQVYFVEVNELTPIGTTIFKQISATDKDHGVNREIDYRIVDSPKVNGVNMFSIPLPYFGYVVTEAQLDYEAAVNSFILKISAADKGTPQNIRYSKLIVNITDGDDRSPAFNYPTCVRVDGVCIQPRFDASIKSGILNGNLNVFPVPPNDPYSAVALEAKDRDTLNSVLQLFIETENLKDKFIVSRSPSSNGYQWILRQIKTIDIQRTYQMIVRVEEQNYNKRYATAIINLNVKPQDNYKPEIGSPSTGYMYENSPPGTLAYNENINGPLIITVLDKDLVSGQSVNYNITTTSNDFYINKNHQVQLTKQNLDYETQSSYFLPVTIVETGVQNPQTGTGTLTIKVLDKNDNPPIFTQCSPASVIEGDYSSSSLQITSVEATDKDSGDNKKIVFSLMNEKDKFSLNGKILNAVGMLNRNNKYTVIIKAEDQATPESLRRSSYCTIVVNVTENSSVNLRFRNQYYEHTIFENAAVNTSIYTFKDKVNLQNAQLEYKLSNSLNYFTITAGGDITIAKSLDAETISQYDMTVTCLNKDIPGQTATTTFVVKIQDVNDNPPKFSQDNYLFMISETSNLNQLVGKVEVTDADADSISTISLSLNTANFRIDTLGQIFNQISFDYEKETLYNFKVIARDGKYVTEANVTVMVLDLPDSIPIFTETSYEGFVWEGEPINTAVITVKAVDLDTTPSIVYELGGDSQSFAITQSGQITTSTVLDYEAKTVHKFYVTTKDGKSFSLPNSRAEITVNVLVSKFSSITLK
;
A
#
# COMPACT_ATOMS: atom_id res chain seq x y z
N GLU A 1 57.65 4.38 -92.33
CA GLU A 1 57.84 5.43 -91.31
C GLU A 1 56.71 6.44 -91.43
N LEU A 2 56.19 6.85 -90.28
CA LEU A 2 54.89 7.48 -90.10
C LEU A 2 54.87 8.92 -90.63
N ASP A 3 54.08 9.15 -91.68
CA ASP A 3 53.55 10.48 -91.99
C ASP A 3 52.04 10.50 -91.72
N SER A 4 51.65 11.66 -91.22
CA SER A 4 50.43 12.08 -90.57
C SER A 4 49.17 12.03 -91.43
N ASN A 5 48.54 10.84 -91.60
CA ASN A 5 47.11 10.73 -91.91
C ASN A 5 46.62 9.26 -91.83
N PRO A 6 45.68 8.87 -90.95
CA PRO A 6 45.21 7.49 -90.87
C PRO A 6 44.15 7.26 -91.95
N LYS A 7 44.60 7.03 -93.18
CA LYS A 7 43.82 6.31 -94.19
C LYS A 7 44.62 5.07 -94.57
N TYR A 8 44.45 4.06 -93.70
CA TYR A 8 44.85 2.66 -93.78
C TYR A 8 45.61 2.29 -95.07
N ARG A 9 46.93 2.30 -94.99
CA ARG A 9 47.81 1.79 -96.05
C ARG A 9 48.44 0.49 -95.56
N ALA A 10 47.90 -0.64 -96.02
CA ALA A 10 48.60 -1.92 -95.90
C ALA A 10 49.56 -2.04 -97.10
N GLU A 11 50.85 -1.80 -96.87
CA GLU A 11 51.87 -2.00 -97.90
C GLU A 11 52.27 -3.48 -97.95
N LEU A 12 51.74 -4.20 -98.94
CA LEU A 12 52.24 -5.52 -99.30
C LEU A 12 53.39 -5.34 -100.30
N THR A 13 54.63 -5.34 -99.83
CA THR A 13 55.80 -5.24 -100.72
C THR A 13 56.12 -6.62 -101.28
N LEU A 14 55.81 -6.84 -102.55
CA LEU A 14 56.22 -8.03 -103.30
C LEU A 14 57.41 -7.65 -104.17
N ALA A 15 58.63 -8.01 -103.74
CA ALA A 15 59.80 -7.87 -104.61
C ALA A 15 59.71 -8.91 -105.74
N LEU A 16 59.56 -8.47 -106.99
CA LEU A 16 59.49 -9.34 -108.16
C LEU A 16 60.47 -8.90 -109.25
N VAL A 17 61.13 -9.89 -109.84
CA VAL A 17 62.13 -9.76 -110.91
C VAL A 17 61.42 -9.97 -112.25
N ASN A 18 61.36 -8.93 -113.09
CA ASN A 18 61.21 -8.90 -114.56
C ASN A 18 60.37 -9.98 -115.30
N GLU A 19 59.36 -10.61 -114.70
CA GLU A 19 58.38 -11.46 -115.38
C GLU A 19 56.96 -10.88 -115.28
N HIS A 20 56.10 -11.17 -116.26
CA HIS A 20 54.67 -10.79 -116.19
C HIS A 20 53.98 -11.55 -115.05
N TYR A 21 53.35 -10.82 -114.12
CA TYR A 21 52.63 -11.37 -112.98
C TYR A 21 51.22 -10.79 -112.85
N GLU A 22 50.27 -11.62 -112.44
CA GLU A 22 48.89 -11.26 -112.14
C GLU A 22 48.62 -11.38 -110.63
N ILE A 23 47.93 -10.40 -110.06
CA ILE A 23 47.53 -10.45 -108.65
C ILE A 23 46.02 -10.29 -108.60
N THR A 24 45.37 -11.19 -107.87
CA THR A 24 43.93 -11.20 -107.66
C THR A 24 43.61 -11.39 -106.18
N LEU A 25 42.49 -10.83 -105.75
CA LEU A 25 41.95 -11.05 -104.41
C LEU A 25 41.07 -12.29 -104.46
N VAL A 26 41.40 -13.28 -103.66
CA VAL A 26 40.67 -14.52 -103.53
C VAL A 26 39.79 -14.42 -102.29
N ASN A 27 38.50 -14.61 -102.50
CA ASN A 27 37.57 -14.73 -101.40
C ASN A 27 37.88 -16.02 -100.63
N ASP A 28 38.12 -15.88 -99.32
CA ASP A 28 38.42 -16.98 -98.40
C ASP A 28 37.52 -16.95 -97.16
N GLY A 29 36.29 -16.45 -97.29
CA GLY A 29 35.30 -16.39 -96.22
C GLY A 29 33.97 -15.76 -96.65
N ASP A 30 33.23 -15.19 -95.71
CA ASP A 30 31.93 -14.51 -95.94
C ASP A 30 32.08 -13.08 -96.52
N PHE A 31 33.32 -12.63 -96.74
CA PHE A 31 33.63 -11.30 -97.24
C PHE A 31 34.18 -11.37 -98.66
N ASP A 32 33.52 -10.75 -99.64
CA ASP A 32 34.10 -10.59 -100.98
C ASP A 32 35.06 -9.38 -101.02
N PRO A 33 36.39 -9.59 -101.00
CA PRO A 33 37.34 -8.49 -101.03
C PRO A 33 37.27 -7.69 -102.34
N ASN A 34 36.75 -8.25 -103.44
CA ASN A 34 36.68 -7.55 -104.72
C ASN A 34 35.58 -6.47 -104.76
N ALA A 35 34.55 -6.55 -103.91
CA ALA A 35 33.54 -5.51 -103.78
C ALA A 35 34.08 -4.23 -103.13
N TYR A 36 34.99 -4.37 -102.18
CA TYR A 36 35.48 -3.27 -101.34
C TYR A 36 36.89 -2.79 -101.72
N LEU A 37 37.71 -3.64 -102.33
CA LEU A 37 39.11 -3.35 -102.65
C LEU A 37 39.38 -3.38 -104.15
N LYS A 38 40.25 -2.48 -104.60
CA LYS A 38 40.93 -2.55 -105.89
C LYS A 38 42.41 -2.75 -105.67
N ILE A 39 43.00 -3.55 -106.55
CA ILE A 39 44.45 -3.66 -106.67
C ILE A 39 44.93 -2.52 -107.57
N VAL A 40 45.80 -1.67 -107.07
CA VAL A 40 46.48 -0.62 -107.83
C VAL A 40 47.96 -0.97 -107.91
N LYS A 41 48.46 -1.18 -109.13
CA LYS A 41 49.88 -1.45 -109.40
C LYS A 41 50.58 -0.15 -109.75
N THR A 42 51.67 0.17 -109.05
CA THR A 42 52.52 1.32 -109.35
C THR A 42 53.96 0.88 -109.20
N ASN A 43 54.69 0.81 -110.32
CA ASN A 43 56.01 0.18 -110.41
C ASN A 43 55.97 -1.26 -109.82
N ASP A 44 56.96 -1.62 -109.00
CA ASP A 44 57.10 -2.93 -108.35
C ASP A 44 56.25 -3.10 -107.07
N ILE A 45 55.33 -2.16 -106.77
CA ILE A 45 54.51 -2.18 -105.54
C ILE A 45 53.02 -2.38 -105.88
N VAL A 46 52.37 -3.22 -105.08
CA VAL A 46 50.97 -3.60 -105.23
C VAL A 46 50.21 -3.06 -104.03
N ASN A 47 49.39 -2.03 -104.26
CA ASN A 47 48.60 -1.40 -103.22
C ASN A 47 47.17 -1.94 -103.26
N LEU A 48 46.64 -2.31 -102.10
CA LEU A 48 45.21 -2.51 -101.92
C LEU A 48 44.59 -1.18 -101.53
N VAL A 49 43.66 -0.69 -102.35
CA VAL A 49 43.00 0.60 -102.14
C VAL A 49 41.50 0.37 -102.02
N LEU A 50 40.88 1.00 -101.04
CA LEU A 50 39.43 0.98 -100.87
C LEU A 50 38.73 1.58 -102.09
N LYS A 51 37.70 0.88 -102.58
CA LYS A 51 36.79 1.34 -103.63
C LYS A 51 35.63 2.15 -103.06
N VAL A 52 35.18 1.78 -101.86
CA VAL A 52 34.05 2.37 -101.15
C VAL A 52 34.47 2.64 -99.71
N ALA A 53 33.81 3.62 -99.07
CA ALA A 53 33.96 3.83 -97.65
C ALA A 53 33.44 2.60 -96.89
N LEU A 54 34.10 2.27 -95.77
CA LEU A 54 33.66 1.23 -94.86
C LEU A 54 32.91 1.89 -93.71
N ASP A 55 31.71 1.39 -93.42
CA ASP A 55 30.94 1.73 -92.23
C ASP A 55 31.06 0.58 -91.25
N ARG A 56 31.83 0.80 -90.17
CA ARG A 56 32.10 -0.22 -89.17
C ARG A 56 30.82 -0.62 -88.42
N ASP A 57 29.98 0.37 -88.12
CA ASP A 57 28.84 0.27 -87.19
C ASP A 57 27.54 -0.14 -87.91
N GLY A 58 27.63 -0.33 -89.23
CA GLY A 58 26.62 -0.92 -90.12
C GLY A 58 26.94 -2.37 -90.55
N ASP A 59 27.49 -2.53 -91.75
CA ASP A 59 27.46 -3.79 -92.54
C ASP A 59 28.70 -4.70 -92.37
N THR A 60 29.55 -4.46 -91.36
CA THR A 60 30.75 -5.27 -91.15
C THR A 60 30.43 -6.62 -90.49
N PRO A 61 30.89 -7.77 -91.03
CA PRO A 61 30.77 -9.06 -90.36
C PRO A 61 31.51 -9.06 -89.02
N LYS A 62 30.78 -9.35 -87.94
CA LYS A 62 31.34 -9.47 -86.59
C LYS A 62 31.80 -10.91 -86.37
N THR A 63 33.05 -11.12 -85.96
CA THR A 63 33.55 -12.43 -85.55
C THR A 63 33.16 -12.74 -84.10
N ASP A 64 33.31 -13.99 -83.66
CA ASP A 64 32.93 -14.45 -82.30
C ASP A 64 33.63 -13.71 -81.15
N ASP A 65 34.69 -12.94 -81.43
CA ASP A 65 35.42 -12.08 -80.49
C ASP A 65 35.05 -10.58 -80.62
N ASP A 66 33.96 -10.26 -81.33
CA ASP A 66 33.39 -8.91 -81.54
C ASP A 66 34.38 -7.89 -82.16
N GLN A 67 35.46 -8.37 -82.79
CA GLN A 67 36.41 -7.53 -83.54
C GLN A 67 36.05 -7.51 -85.03
N PRO A 68 35.69 -6.35 -85.61
CA PRO A 68 35.43 -6.25 -87.04
C PRO A 68 36.76 -6.39 -87.80
N ARG A 69 36.98 -7.58 -88.35
CA ARG A 69 38.11 -7.87 -89.22
C ARG A 69 37.66 -8.52 -90.52
N PHE A 70 38.26 -8.09 -91.61
CA PHE A 70 38.14 -8.78 -92.89
C PHE A 70 39.29 -9.78 -93.05
N GLN A 71 38.95 -10.99 -93.48
CA GLN A 71 39.91 -12.04 -93.81
C GLN A 71 39.76 -12.39 -95.28
N PHE A 72 40.86 -12.31 -96.03
CA PHE A 72 40.88 -12.72 -97.43
C PHE A 72 42.29 -13.13 -97.85
N LYS A 73 42.41 -13.84 -98.97
CA LYS A 73 43.71 -14.24 -99.53
C LYS A 73 44.10 -13.36 -100.70
N VAL A 74 45.35 -12.96 -100.78
CA VAL A 74 45.93 -12.36 -101.98
C VAL A 74 46.65 -13.47 -102.76
N LYS A 75 46.25 -13.66 -104.01
CA LYS A 75 46.86 -14.63 -104.94
C LYS A 75 47.75 -13.90 -105.92
N CYS A 76 49.02 -14.28 -105.99
CA CYS A 76 49.96 -13.83 -107.02
C CYS A 76 50.30 -15.01 -107.94
N THR A 77 50.14 -14.82 -109.24
CA THR A 77 50.39 -15.83 -110.28
C THR A 77 51.41 -15.29 -111.28
N THR A 78 52.48 -16.05 -111.51
CA THR A 78 53.47 -15.85 -112.58
C THR A 78 53.30 -16.95 -113.63
N ASN A 79 54.04 -16.91 -114.74
CA ASN A 79 53.96 -17.91 -115.79
C ASN A 79 54.30 -19.35 -115.32
N THR A 80 55.00 -19.49 -114.18
CA THR A 80 55.46 -20.79 -113.65
C THR A 80 54.98 -21.10 -112.23
N THR A 81 54.57 -20.09 -111.44
CA THR A 81 54.35 -20.25 -109.99
C THR A 81 53.14 -19.45 -109.48
N THR A 82 52.37 -20.01 -108.56
CA THR A 82 51.27 -19.33 -107.85
C THR A 82 51.51 -19.34 -106.33
N VAL A 83 51.35 -18.19 -105.68
CA VAL A 83 51.49 -18.02 -104.21
C VAL A 83 50.23 -17.38 -103.64
N LEU A 84 49.73 -17.91 -102.52
CA LEU A 84 48.64 -17.35 -101.72
C LEU A 84 49.18 -16.82 -100.38
N ARG A 85 48.63 -15.70 -99.92
CA ARG A 85 48.92 -15.13 -98.60
C ARG A 85 47.64 -14.67 -97.92
N ASP A 86 47.50 -15.04 -96.65
CA ASP A 86 46.40 -14.59 -95.80
C ASP A 86 46.62 -13.14 -95.40
N VAL A 87 45.58 -12.33 -95.57
CA VAL A 87 45.55 -10.93 -95.15
C VAL A 87 44.42 -10.78 -94.13
N HIS A 88 44.80 -10.29 -92.95
CA HIS A 88 43.88 -9.92 -91.88
C HIS A 88 43.84 -8.40 -91.80
N TRP A 89 42.65 -7.83 -91.97
CA TRP A 89 42.46 -6.40 -91.91
C TRP A 89 41.54 -6.06 -90.75
N ILE A 90 42.09 -5.46 -89.70
CA ILE A 90 41.34 -4.98 -88.54
C ILE A 90 40.85 -3.56 -88.84
N ILE A 91 39.57 -3.30 -88.62
CA ILE A 91 38.97 -1.97 -88.74
C ILE A 91 38.96 -1.34 -87.36
N GLU A 92 39.70 -0.24 -87.19
CA GLU A 92 39.65 0.55 -85.96
C GLU A 92 38.36 1.38 -85.90
N ASP A 93 37.88 1.61 -84.69
CA ASP A 93 36.72 2.46 -84.43
C ASP A 93 37.01 3.92 -84.74
N VAL A 94 36.00 4.64 -85.22
CA VAL A 94 35.99 6.10 -85.21
C VAL A 94 34.75 6.53 -84.43
N ASN A 95 34.86 7.57 -83.60
CA ASN A 95 33.73 8.08 -82.82
C ASN A 95 32.80 8.94 -83.69
N ASP A 96 32.14 8.33 -84.67
CA ASP A 96 31.28 9.01 -85.65
C ASP A 96 29.78 8.79 -85.40
N ASN A 97 29.40 7.93 -84.46
CA ASN A 97 28.06 7.90 -83.89
C ASN A 97 28.04 8.70 -82.57
N ALA A 98 26.83 9.06 -82.15
CA ALA A 98 26.63 9.83 -80.93
C ALA A 98 25.55 9.16 -80.08
N PRO A 99 25.61 9.30 -78.74
CA PRO A 99 24.70 8.57 -77.87
C PRO A 99 23.23 8.93 -78.14
N GLN A 100 22.38 7.95 -78.38
CA GLN A 100 20.95 8.14 -78.61
C GLN A 100 20.13 7.73 -77.38
N PHE A 101 19.48 8.70 -76.72
CA PHE A 101 18.56 8.40 -75.62
C PHE A 101 17.40 7.49 -76.05
N THR A 102 17.02 6.57 -75.16
CA THR A 102 15.87 5.70 -75.33
C THR A 102 14.54 6.45 -75.30
N LYS A 103 14.47 7.61 -74.63
CA LYS A 103 13.29 8.48 -74.57
C LYS A 103 13.67 9.95 -74.76
N GLN A 104 12.78 10.69 -75.43
CA GLN A 104 12.89 12.15 -75.56
C GLN A 104 12.56 12.90 -74.25
N VAL A 105 11.73 12.28 -73.39
CA VAL A 105 11.35 12.80 -72.06
C VAL A 105 11.22 11.62 -71.08
N TYR A 106 11.84 11.77 -69.92
CA TYR A 106 11.69 10.91 -68.75
C TYR A 106 10.82 11.61 -67.70
N PHE A 107 10.09 10.84 -66.89
CA PHE A 107 9.17 11.36 -65.88
C PHE A 107 9.32 10.57 -64.58
N VAL A 108 9.29 11.27 -63.44
CA VAL A 108 9.34 10.69 -62.09
C VAL A 108 8.51 11.52 -61.13
N GLU A 109 7.80 10.84 -60.23
CA GLU A 109 7.14 11.44 -59.08
C GLU A 109 7.93 11.09 -57.81
N VAL A 110 8.13 12.06 -56.93
CA VAL A 110 8.90 11.90 -55.69
C VAL A 110 8.17 12.59 -54.55
N ASN A 111 7.97 11.90 -53.43
CA ASN A 111 7.37 12.51 -52.26
C ASN A 111 8.35 13.47 -51.58
N GLU A 112 7.89 14.61 -51.09
CA GLU A 112 8.79 15.58 -50.45
C GLU A 112 9.53 15.05 -49.22
N LEU A 113 8.93 14.08 -48.51
CA LEU A 113 9.52 13.40 -47.36
C LEU A 113 10.63 12.42 -47.76
N THR A 114 10.96 12.32 -49.05
CA THR A 114 12.02 11.43 -49.56
C THR A 114 13.38 11.87 -49.00
N PRO A 115 14.11 10.98 -48.29
CA PRO A 115 15.41 11.33 -47.71
C PRO A 115 16.45 11.74 -48.76
N ILE A 116 17.38 12.59 -48.34
CA ILE A 116 18.56 12.96 -49.12
C ILE A 116 19.38 11.69 -49.47
N GLY A 117 19.86 11.61 -50.71
CA GLY A 117 20.62 10.48 -51.24
C GLY A 117 19.76 9.38 -51.86
N THR A 118 18.43 9.50 -51.83
CA THR A 118 17.53 8.48 -52.38
C THR A 118 17.58 8.50 -53.90
N THR A 119 17.74 7.32 -54.50
CA THR A 119 17.62 7.18 -55.97
C THR A 119 16.15 7.28 -56.39
N ILE A 120 15.79 8.40 -57.01
CA ILE A 120 14.42 8.67 -57.48
C ILE A 120 14.16 8.12 -58.88
N PHE A 121 15.20 7.99 -59.71
CA PHE A 121 15.04 7.47 -61.07
C PHE A 121 16.23 6.59 -61.48
N LYS A 122 15.97 5.41 -62.06
CA LYS A 122 16.99 4.38 -62.29
C LYS A 122 17.30 4.05 -63.75
N GLN A 123 16.62 4.68 -64.70
CA GLN A 123 16.59 4.24 -66.10
C GLN A 123 16.88 5.35 -67.10
N ILE A 124 17.76 6.32 -66.76
CA ILE A 124 18.32 7.15 -67.84
C ILE A 124 19.24 6.25 -68.65
N SER A 125 18.91 6.06 -69.93
CA SER A 125 19.67 5.18 -70.80
C SER A 125 19.67 5.73 -72.22
N ALA A 126 20.85 5.75 -72.81
CA ALA A 126 21.14 5.99 -74.19
C ALA A 126 21.97 4.81 -74.75
N THR A 127 21.94 4.66 -76.05
CA THR A 127 22.71 3.65 -76.79
C THR A 127 23.63 4.36 -77.76
N ASP A 128 24.88 3.96 -77.81
CA ASP A 128 25.82 4.35 -78.86
C ASP A 128 26.13 3.13 -79.73
N LYS A 129 26.29 3.35 -81.03
CA LYS A 129 26.56 2.30 -82.01
C LYS A 129 28.05 1.96 -82.13
N ASP A 130 28.92 2.88 -81.71
CA ASP A 130 30.38 2.75 -81.76
C ASP A 130 30.88 1.61 -80.84
N HIS A 131 32.19 1.43 -80.71
CA HIS A 131 32.77 0.32 -79.94
C HIS A 131 33.81 0.78 -78.90
N GLY A 132 34.01 -0.05 -77.86
CA GLY A 132 34.96 0.26 -76.78
C GLY A 132 34.64 1.57 -76.07
N VAL A 133 35.63 2.43 -75.88
CA VAL A 133 35.47 3.72 -75.17
C VAL A 133 34.50 4.68 -75.89
N ASN A 134 34.37 4.58 -77.22
CA ASN A 134 33.48 5.42 -78.03
C ASN A 134 31.99 5.09 -77.80
N ARG A 135 31.66 3.92 -77.22
CA ARG A 135 30.28 3.60 -76.80
C ARG A 135 30.01 3.68 -75.31
N GLU A 136 31.04 3.93 -74.51
CA GLU A 136 30.84 4.12 -73.07
C GLU A 136 30.21 5.49 -72.82
N ILE A 137 29.06 5.52 -72.15
CA ILE A 137 28.27 6.74 -71.99
C ILE A 137 28.29 7.19 -70.53
N ASP A 138 28.68 8.45 -70.31
CA ASP A 138 28.50 9.15 -69.04
C ASP A 138 27.22 10.00 -69.07
N TYR A 139 26.34 9.80 -68.08
CA TYR A 139 25.14 10.62 -67.91
C TYR A 139 25.37 11.76 -66.92
N ARG A 140 24.90 12.96 -67.25
CA ARG A 140 24.94 14.13 -66.34
C ARG A 140 23.65 14.93 -66.38
N ILE A 141 23.34 15.58 -65.27
CA ILE A 141 22.36 16.67 -65.23
C ILE A 141 23.10 17.95 -65.59
N VAL A 142 22.66 18.64 -66.65
CA VAL A 142 23.31 19.85 -67.18
C VAL A 142 23.14 21.01 -66.22
N ASP A 143 21.93 21.18 -65.68
CA ASP A 143 21.62 22.17 -64.65
C ASP A 143 20.56 21.61 -63.72
N SER A 144 20.79 21.77 -62.42
CA SER A 144 19.94 21.26 -61.35
C SER A 144 19.52 22.44 -60.45
N PRO A 145 18.23 22.56 -60.11
CA PRO A 145 17.77 23.60 -59.19
C PRO A 145 18.49 23.47 -57.85
N LYS A 146 18.70 24.59 -57.15
CA LYS A 146 19.48 24.64 -55.90
C LYS A 146 18.64 25.10 -54.73
N VAL A 147 18.81 24.44 -53.59
CA VAL A 147 18.31 24.88 -52.28
C VAL A 147 19.53 25.16 -51.40
N ASN A 148 19.62 26.37 -50.84
CA ASN A 148 20.76 26.81 -50.02
C ASN A 148 22.13 26.59 -50.68
N GLY A 149 22.21 26.71 -52.02
CA GLY A 149 23.44 26.53 -52.79
C GLY A 149 23.79 25.09 -53.15
N VAL A 150 23.04 24.09 -52.67
CA VAL A 150 23.20 22.66 -52.99
C VAL A 150 22.24 22.28 -54.10
N ASN A 151 22.71 21.53 -55.11
CA ASN A 151 21.82 20.99 -56.15
C ASN A 151 20.75 20.10 -55.51
N MET A 152 19.51 20.13 -56.00
CA MET A 152 18.44 19.28 -55.48
C MET A 152 18.56 17.84 -56.02
N PHE A 153 19.06 17.69 -57.25
CA PHE A 153 19.20 16.40 -57.92
C PHE A 153 20.60 16.24 -58.54
N SER A 154 21.18 15.05 -58.46
CA SER A 154 22.45 14.72 -59.12
C SER A 154 22.40 13.34 -59.78
N ILE A 155 23.38 13.08 -60.65
CA ILE A 155 23.73 11.72 -61.08
C ILE A 155 25.12 11.44 -60.49
N PRO A 156 25.23 10.58 -59.46
CA PRO A 156 26.48 10.34 -58.77
C PRO A 156 27.44 9.51 -59.63
N LEU A 157 28.74 9.58 -59.31
CA LEU A 157 29.74 8.70 -59.90
C LEU A 157 29.41 7.23 -59.60
N PRO A 158 29.57 6.31 -60.57
CA PRO A 158 30.24 6.46 -61.86
C PRO A 158 29.30 6.82 -63.05
N TYR A 159 28.30 7.68 -62.84
CA TYR A 159 27.44 8.24 -63.89
C TYR A 159 26.55 7.24 -64.64
N PHE A 160 26.09 6.16 -64.00
CA PHE A 160 25.24 5.12 -64.61
C PHE A 160 23.78 5.51 -64.92
N GLY A 161 23.41 6.80 -64.84
CA GLY A 161 22.05 7.25 -65.16
C GLY A 161 21.03 7.07 -64.02
N TYR A 162 21.53 6.88 -62.79
CA TYR A 162 20.74 6.96 -61.56
C TYR A 162 20.62 8.42 -61.11
N VAL A 163 19.41 8.92 -60.92
CA VAL A 163 19.18 10.26 -60.36
C VAL A 163 18.89 10.13 -58.88
N VAL A 164 19.61 10.88 -58.06
CA VAL A 164 19.45 10.92 -56.60
C VAL A 164 19.06 12.32 -56.12
N THR A 165 18.40 12.39 -54.97
CA THR A 165 18.17 13.64 -54.23
C THR A 165 19.43 14.06 -53.50
N GLU A 166 19.74 15.36 -53.49
CA GLU A 166 20.91 15.95 -52.82
C GLU A 166 20.53 17.05 -51.83
N ALA A 167 19.25 17.47 -51.84
CA ALA A 167 18.66 18.39 -50.88
C ALA A 167 17.28 17.89 -50.45
N GLN A 168 16.81 18.38 -49.31
CA GLN A 168 15.44 18.14 -48.84
C GLN A 168 14.46 18.79 -49.82
N LEU A 169 13.42 18.04 -50.18
CA LEU A 169 12.34 18.51 -51.03
C LEU A 169 11.26 19.18 -50.14
N ASP A 170 10.60 20.21 -50.66
CA ASP A 170 9.55 21.00 -50.00
C ASP A 170 8.47 21.29 -51.04
N TYR A 171 7.31 20.64 -50.92
CA TYR A 171 6.19 20.75 -51.84
C TYR A 171 5.51 22.12 -51.74
N GLU A 172 5.42 22.68 -50.53
CA GLU A 172 4.88 24.01 -50.29
C GLU A 172 5.80 25.15 -50.73
N ALA A 173 6.99 24.84 -51.27
CA ALA A 173 7.79 25.82 -51.98
C ALA A 173 7.04 26.34 -53.22
N ALA A 174 7.47 27.50 -53.75
CA ALA A 174 6.79 28.14 -54.87
C ALA A 174 6.74 27.32 -56.18
N VAL A 175 7.54 26.24 -56.28
CA VAL A 175 7.65 25.37 -57.47
C VAL A 175 7.72 23.91 -57.02
N ASN A 176 6.75 23.09 -57.44
CA ASN A 176 6.64 21.66 -57.12
C ASN A 176 6.93 20.73 -58.30
N SER A 177 7.33 21.27 -59.47
CA SER A 177 7.67 20.49 -60.66
C SER A 177 8.89 21.07 -61.37
N PHE A 178 9.87 20.21 -61.70
CA PHE A 178 11.15 20.60 -62.27
C PHE A 178 11.40 19.90 -63.61
N ILE A 179 11.84 20.65 -64.61
CA ILE A 179 12.26 20.11 -65.91
C ILE A 179 13.79 20.19 -65.98
N LEU A 180 14.45 19.05 -65.78
CA LEU A 180 15.90 18.91 -65.79
C LEU A 180 16.40 18.58 -67.21
N LYS A 181 17.42 19.30 -67.67
CA LYS A 181 18.12 18.94 -68.92
C LYS A 181 19.21 17.93 -68.60
N ILE A 182 19.15 16.76 -69.21
CA ILE A 182 20.13 15.68 -69.02
C ILE A 182 20.97 15.49 -70.29
N SER A 183 22.23 15.13 -70.13
CA SER A 183 23.17 14.84 -71.22
C SER A 183 23.69 13.41 -71.14
N ALA A 184 23.83 12.78 -72.31
CA ALA A 184 24.57 11.55 -72.52
C ALA A 184 25.77 11.89 -73.40
N ALA A 185 26.96 11.57 -72.93
CA ALA A 185 28.20 11.85 -73.62
C ALA A 185 29.01 10.55 -73.74
N ASP A 186 29.45 10.20 -74.95
CA ASP A 186 30.39 9.08 -75.11
C ASP A 186 31.76 9.43 -74.50
N LYS A 187 32.66 8.46 -74.36
CA LYS A 187 34.04 8.70 -73.91
C LYS A 187 35.05 8.77 -75.06
N GLY A 188 34.57 8.89 -76.30
CA GLY A 188 35.40 8.99 -77.48
C GLY A 188 36.05 10.37 -77.64
N THR A 189 37.01 10.48 -78.56
CA THR A 189 37.67 11.75 -78.91
C THR A 189 37.54 12.03 -80.41
N PRO A 190 36.84 13.11 -80.84
CA PRO A 190 36.13 14.10 -80.01
C PRO A 190 34.86 13.52 -79.38
N GLN A 191 34.51 13.95 -78.17
CA GLN A 191 33.32 13.47 -77.45
C GLN A 191 32.03 13.96 -78.12
N ASN A 192 31.09 13.05 -78.44
CA ASN A 192 29.75 13.43 -78.90
C ASN A 192 28.77 13.47 -77.74
N ILE A 193 27.96 14.53 -77.70
CA ILE A 193 26.98 14.76 -76.63
C ILE A 193 25.58 14.89 -77.22
N ARG A 194 24.60 14.26 -76.57
CA ARG A 194 23.18 14.45 -76.83
C ARG A 194 22.43 14.82 -75.55
N TYR A 195 21.25 15.41 -75.72
CA TYR A 195 20.43 15.92 -74.63
C TYR A 195 19.03 15.32 -74.64
N SER A 196 18.46 15.14 -73.45
CA SER A 196 17.06 14.77 -73.22
C SER A 196 16.52 15.55 -72.01
N LYS A 197 15.26 15.33 -71.63
CA LYS A 197 14.60 15.98 -70.50
C LYS A 197 14.16 14.96 -69.45
N LEU A 198 14.29 15.32 -68.18
CA LEU A 198 13.69 14.60 -67.04
C LEU A 198 12.75 15.56 -66.31
N ILE A 199 11.47 15.19 -66.22
CA ILE A 199 10.48 15.91 -65.42
C ILE A 199 10.40 15.24 -64.05
N VAL A 200 10.69 16.00 -63.00
CA VAL A 200 10.56 15.57 -61.61
C VAL A 200 9.38 16.32 -61.01
N ASN A 201 8.31 15.59 -60.69
CA ASN A 201 7.14 16.14 -60.01
C ASN A 201 7.23 15.79 -58.52
N ILE A 202 7.24 16.79 -57.65
CA ILE A 202 7.17 16.59 -56.20
C ILE A 202 5.71 16.34 -55.85
N THR A 203 5.44 15.28 -55.10
CA THR A 203 4.13 15.01 -54.51
C THR A 203 4.14 15.41 -53.04
N ASP A 204 3.05 16.06 -52.65
CA ASP A 204 2.74 16.49 -51.30
C ASP A 204 2.85 15.35 -50.27
N GLY A 205 3.42 15.64 -49.12
CA GLY A 205 3.56 14.73 -47.99
C GLY A 205 3.28 15.48 -46.70
N ASP A 206 2.46 14.88 -45.84
CA ASP A 206 2.01 15.50 -44.59
C ASP A 206 3.20 15.88 -43.69
N ASP A 207 3.66 17.14 -43.74
CA ASP A 207 4.89 17.65 -43.09
C ASP A 207 4.69 18.90 -42.20
N ARG A 208 3.56 19.59 -42.34
CA ARG A 208 3.22 20.81 -41.57
C ARG A 208 2.21 20.54 -40.47
N SER A 209 2.36 21.22 -39.33
CA SER A 209 1.36 21.20 -38.25
C SER A 209 0.19 22.14 -38.53
N PRO A 210 -1.02 21.86 -38.01
CA PRO A 210 -2.14 22.77 -38.16
C PRO A 210 -1.86 24.04 -37.34
N ALA A 211 -2.55 25.13 -37.64
CA ALA A 211 -2.34 26.35 -36.89
C ALA A 211 -3.61 27.20 -36.78
N PHE A 212 -3.68 27.94 -35.67
CA PHE A 212 -4.77 28.86 -35.41
C PHE A 212 -4.70 30.05 -36.36
N ASN A 213 -5.85 30.48 -36.86
CA ASN A 213 -5.98 31.68 -37.67
C ASN A 213 -6.34 32.85 -36.76
N TYR A 214 -5.41 33.79 -36.60
CA TYR A 214 -5.62 34.95 -35.76
C TYR A 214 -4.84 36.18 -36.27
N PRO A 215 -5.51 37.30 -36.58
CA PRO A 215 -4.89 38.40 -37.33
C PRO A 215 -3.75 39.11 -36.60
N THR A 216 -3.79 39.18 -35.26
CA THR A 216 -2.99 40.11 -34.45
C THR A 216 -1.89 39.46 -33.61
N CYS A 217 -1.59 38.17 -33.78
CA CYS A 217 -0.45 37.53 -33.12
C CYS A 217 0.85 37.63 -33.92
N VAL A 218 1.95 37.28 -33.25
CA VAL A 218 3.25 37.05 -33.88
C VAL A 218 3.14 35.87 -34.84
N ARG A 219 3.44 36.11 -36.12
CA ARG A 219 3.35 35.10 -37.18
C ARG A 219 4.72 34.51 -37.48
N VAL A 220 4.77 33.20 -37.63
CA VAL A 220 5.89 32.47 -38.23
C VAL A 220 5.37 31.94 -39.57
N ASP A 221 6.04 32.30 -40.67
CA ASP A 221 5.60 32.01 -42.05
C ASP A 221 4.16 32.43 -42.36
N GLY A 222 3.74 33.58 -41.82
CA GLY A 222 2.41 34.14 -42.06
C GLY A 222 1.28 33.53 -41.22
N VAL A 223 1.56 32.58 -40.32
CA VAL A 223 0.56 31.88 -39.49
C VAL A 223 0.82 32.03 -37.99
N CYS A 224 -0.24 32.03 -37.20
CA CYS A 224 -0.19 32.22 -35.76
C CYS A 224 0.27 30.94 -35.03
N ILE A 225 1.21 31.07 -34.10
CA ILE A 225 1.62 29.99 -33.22
C ILE A 225 1.29 30.39 -31.77
N GLN A 226 0.61 29.50 -31.02
CA GLN A 226 0.27 29.68 -29.60
C GLN A 226 -0.40 31.01 -29.25
N PRO A 227 -1.54 31.36 -29.88
CA PRO A 227 -2.27 32.57 -29.53
C PRO A 227 -2.78 32.55 -28.08
N ARG A 228 -2.89 33.74 -27.50
CA ARG A 228 -3.50 33.97 -26.19
C ARG A 228 -4.81 34.72 -26.33
N PHE A 229 -5.81 34.29 -25.58
CA PHE A 229 -7.13 34.86 -25.53
C PHE A 229 -7.57 35.08 -24.08
N ASP A 230 -8.53 35.97 -23.88
CA ASP A 230 -9.22 36.17 -22.59
C ASP A 230 -10.70 35.82 -22.73
N ALA A 231 -11.32 35.31 -21.68
CA ALA A 231 -12.76 35.05 -21.61
C ALA A 231 -13.27 35.35 -20.20
N SER A 232 -14.57 35.61 -20.04
CA SER A 232 -15.16 35.82 -18.71
C SER A 232 -16.51 35.15 -18.51
N ILE A 233 -16.75 34.66 -17.30
CA ILE A 233 -17.95 33.90 -16.90
C ILE A 233 -18.33 34.29 -15.46
N LYS A 234 -19.60 34.13 -15.08
CA LYS A 234 -20.06 34.22 -13.69
C LYS A 234 -19.99 32.87 -12.96
N SER A 235 -19.41 32.84 -11.76
CA SER A 235 -19.31 31.66 -10.91
C SER A 235 -20.69 31.01 -10.67
N GLY A 236 -20.75 29.69 -10.63
CA GLY A 236 -21.97 28.95 -10.26
C GLY A 236 -23.12 28.99 -11.28
N ILE A 237 -23.02 29.73 -12.39
CA ILE A 237 -24.04 29.75 -13.46
C ILE A 237 -23.65 28.77 -14.58
N LEU A 238 -24.63 28.04 -15.13
CA LEU A 238 -24.54 27.38 -16.43
C LEU A 238 -24.81 28.41 -17.54
N ASN A 239 -23.78 28.84 -18.27
CA ASN A 239 -23.89 29.91 -19.26
C ASN A 239 -23.41 29.44 -20.63
N GLY A 240 -24.26 29.50 -21.66
CA GLY A 240 -24.09 28.87 -22.98
C GLY A 240 -22.73 29.04 -23.67
N ASN A 241 -22.67 29.74 -24.80
CA ASN A 241 -21.41 29.86 -25.54
C ASN A 241 -20.41 30.73 -24.75
N LEU A 242 -19.17 30.26 -24.62
CA LEU A 242 -18.06 31.02 -24.06
C LEU A 242 -17.58 32.03 -25.10
N ASN A 243 -17.69 33.32 -24.76
CA ASN A 243 -17.16 34.40 -25.59
C ASN A 243 -15.66 34.56 -25.31
N VAL A 244 -14.85 34.29 -26.34
CA VAL A 244 -13.39 34.36 -26.29
C VAL A 244 -12.94 35.66 -26.98
N PHE A 245 -12.00 36.37 -26.38
CA PHE A 245 -11.56 37.69 -26.82
C PHE A 245 -10.04 37.72 -27.10
N PRO A 246 -9.59 38.50 -28.08
CA PRO A 246 -8.18 38.72 -28.40
C PRO A 246 -7.38 39.30 -27.21
N VAL A 247 -6.12 38.89 -27.02
CA VAL A 247 -5.16 39.53 -26.09
C VAL A 247 -4.08 40.30 -26.84
N PRO A 248 -3.78 41.57 -26.48
CA PRO A 248 -4.61 42.46 -25.66
C PRO A 248 -5.94 42.83 -26.38
N PRO A 249 -7.03 43.12 -25.65
CA PRO A 249 -8.32 43.40 -26.26
C PRO A 249 -8.29 44.74 -27.00
N ASN A 250 -8.30 44.70 -28.34
CA ASN A 250 -8.52 45.91 -29.16
C ASN A 250 -10.00 46.36 -29.11
N ASP A 251 -10.91 45.42 -28.83
CA ASP A 251 -12.32 45.66 -28.54
C ASP A 251 -12.86 44.50 -27.66
N PRO A 252 -13.19 44.72 -26.38
CA PRO A 252 -13.71 43.69 -25.47
C PRO A 252 -15.15 43.24 -25.79
N TYR A 253 -15.78 43.78 -26.83
CA TYR A 253 -17.10 43.35 -27.31
C TYR A 253 -17.03 42.51 -28.60
N SER A 254 -15.86 42.44 -29.24
CA SER A 254 -15.65 41.65 -30.46
C SER A 254 -15.17 40.24 -30.11
N ALA A 255 -16.08 39.40 -29.60
CA ALA A 255 -15.79 37.99 -29.37
C ALA A 255 -15.41 37.30 -30.70
N VAL A 256 -14.34 36.51 -30.67
CA VAL A 256 -13.85 35.76 -31.82
C VAL A 256 -14.09 34.27 -31.60
N ALA A 257 -14.39 33.56 -32.68
CA ALA A 257 -14.41 32.10 -32.64
C ALA A 257 -12.99 31.54 -32.72
N LEU A 258 -12.78 30.33 -32.21
CA LEU A 258 -11.51 29.64 -32.37
C LEU A 258 -11.44 29.08 -33.79
N GLU A 259 -10.62 29.69 -34.62
CA GLU A 259 -10.42 29.29 -36.01
C GLU A 259 -9.04 28.67 -36.19
N ALA A 260 -8.98 27.54 -36.89
CA ALA A 260 -7.73 26.92 -37.31
C ALA A 260 -7.85 26.37 -38.73
N LYS A 261 -6.71 26.21 -39.38
CA LYS A 261 -6.60 25.54 -40.67
C LYS A 261 -5.39 24.63 -40.66
N ASP A 262 -5.48 23.58 -41.47
CA ASP A 262 -4.30 22.80 -41.79
C ASP A 262 -3.34 23.70 -42.60
N ARG A 263 -2.05 23.59 -42.32
CA ARG A 263 -1.00 24.31 -43.05
C ARG A 263 -0.46 23.49 -44.22
N ASP A 264 -0.83 22.24 -44.28
CA ASP A 264 -0.51 21.30 -45.35
C ASP A 264 -1.48 21.46 -46.54
N THR A 265 -0.99 21.24 -47.75
CA THR A 265 -1.83 21.36 -48.95
C THR A 265 -2.81 20.19 -49.07
N LEU A 266 -2.49 19.05 -48.45
CA LEU A 266 -3.29 17.82 -48.41
C LEU A 266 -4.53 17.93 -47.49
N ASN A 267 -4.69 19.04 -46.77
CA ASN A 267 -5.85 19.41 -45.93
C ASN A 267 -6.49 18.24 -45.16
N SER A 268 -5.99 18.01 -43.96
CA SER A 268 -6.53 17.05 -43.01
C SER A 268 -7.77 17.58 -42.27
N VAL A 269 -8.61 16.65 -41.83
CA VAL A 269 -9.72 17.01 -40.93
C VAL A 269 -9.16 17.41 -39.58
N LEU A 270 -9.53 18.59 -39.09
CA LEU A 270 -9.11 19.07 -37.77
C LEU A 270 -10.18 18.84 -36.71
N GLN A 271 -9.73 18.55 -35.48
CA GLN A 271 -10.56 18.48 -34.29
C GLN A 271 -9.94 19.28 -33.15
N LEU A 272 -10.78 20.04 -32.43
CA LEU A 272 -10.37 20.82 -31.26
C LEU A 272 -10.72 20.07 -29.97
N PHE A 273 -9.76 20.07 -29.05
CA PHE A 273 -9.84 19.46 -27.71
C PHE A 273 -9.50 20.50 -26.65
N ILE A 274 -10.05 20.32 -25.45
CA ILE A 274 -9.62 21.04 -24.24
C ILE A 274 -8.61 20.15 -23.51
N GLU A 275 -7.42 20.66 -23.21
CA GLU A 275 -6.36 19.89 -22.52
C GLU A 275 -6.35 20.11 -21.01
N THR A 276 -6.88 21.24 -20.53
CA THR A 276 -6.93 21.55 -19.09
C THR A 276 -7.91 20.63 -18.35
N GLU A 277 -7.40 19.67 -17.58
CA GLU A 277 -8.17 18.60 -16.91
C GLU A 277 -9.39 19.10 -16.11
N ASN A 278 -9.21 20.08 -15.23
CA ASN A 278 -10.29 20.60 -14.38
C ASN A 278 -11.35 21.44 -15.13
N LEU A 279 -11.21 21.61 -16.44
CA LEU A 279 -12.16 22.29 -17.31
C LEU A 279 -12.73 21.38 -18.41
N LYS A 280 -12.16 20.19 -18.66
CA LYS A 280 -12.57 19.28 -19.73
C LYS A 280 -14.03 18.86 -19.64
N ASP A 281 -14.53 18.61 -18.44
CA ASP A 281 -15.91 18.17 -18.21
C ASP A 281 -16.88 19.34 -17.99
N LYS A 282 -16.36 20.56 -17.93
CA LYS A 282 -17.14 21.80 -17.72
C LYS A 282 -17.52 22.47 -19.03
N PHE A 283 -16.85 22.14 -20.14
CA PHE A 283 -17.09 22.71 -21.46
C PHE A 283 -17.18 21.63 -22.54
N ILE A 284 -17.99 21.89 -23.55
CA ILE A 284 -18.03 21.10 -24.79
C ILE A 284 -17.58 21.95 -25.97
N VAL A 285 -16.95 21.30 -26.94
CA VAL A 285 -16.53 21.90 -28.20
C VAL A 285 -17.59 21.60 -29.25
N SER A 286 -18.09 22.65 -29.93
CA SER A 286 -19.06 22.51 -31.03
C SER A 286 -18.52 23.15 -32.31
N ARG A 287 -18.69 22.48 -33.45
CA ARG A 287 -18.25 22.98 -34.76
C ARG A 287 -19.26 23.99 -35.30
N SER A 288 -18.75 25.13 -35.79
CA SER A 288 -19.52 26.16 -36.50
C SER A 288 -19.24 26.09 -38.00
N PRO A 289 -20.22 26.36 -38.89
CA PRO A 289 -19.98 26.46 -40.32
C PRO A 289 -19.00 27.59 -40.62
N SER A 290 -17.92 27.31 -41.37
CA SER A 290 -16.97 28.32 -41.85
C SER A 290 -16.60 28.04 -43.30
N SER A 291 -16.39 29.11 -44.07
CA SER A 291 -16.08 29.05 -45.50
C SER A 291 -14.61 28.79 -45.81
N ASN A 292 -13.69 29.04 -44.86
CA ASN A 292 -12.23 28.98 -45.07
C ASN A 292 -11.45 28.43 -43.86
N GLY A 293 -11.93 27.34 -43.25
CA GLY A 293 -11.23 26.67 -42.14
C GLY A 293 -12.18 25.93 -41.19
N TYR A 294 -11.64 25.49 -40.05
CA TYR A 294 -12.41 24.91 -38.96
C TYR A 294 -12.65 25.96 -37.87
N GLN A 295 -13.92 26.20 -37.56
CA GLN A 295 -14.33 27.15 -36.54
C GLN A 295 -15.04 26.40 -35.40
N TRP A 296 -14.65 26.67 -34.15
CA TRP A 296 -15.25 26.07 -32.97
C TRP A 296 -15.77 27.10 -31.97
N ILE A 297 -16.86 26.71 -31.31
CA ILE A 297 -17.49 27.42 -30.20
C ILE A 297 -17.39 26.51 -28.97
N LEU A 298 -16.79 27.05 -27.91
CA LEU A 298 -16.79 26.43 -26.58
C LEU A 298 -18.13 26.73 -25.89
N ARG A 299 -18.79 25.72 -25.33
CA ARG A 299 -20.03 25.91 -24.56
C ARG A 299 -19.87 25.36 -23.16
N GLN A 300 -20.25 26.13 -22.15
CA GLN A 300 -20.25 25.63 -20.79
C GLN A 300 -21.42 24.65 -20.58
N ILE A 301 -21.14 23.53 -19.93
CA ILE A 301 -22.13 22.49 -19.61
C ILE A 301 -22.23 22.19 -18.11
N LYS A 302 -21.27 22.65 -17.31
CA LYS A 302 -21.30 22.57 -15.84
C LYS A 302 -20.83 23.86 -15.20
N THR A 303 -21.25 24.09 -13.96
CA THR A 303 -20.85 25.24 -13.17
C THR A 303 -19.34 25.25 -12.91
N ILE A 304 -18.78 26.45 -12.72
CA ILE A 304 -17.36 26.65 -12.39
C ILE A 304 -17.27 27.36 -11.05
N ASP A 305 -16.35 26.90 -10.21
CA ASP A 305 -16.10 27.44 -8.88
C ASP A 305 -15.43 28.82 -8.95
N ILE A 306 -15.69 29.63 -7.93
CA ILE A 306 -15.13 30.98 -7.80
C ILE A 306 -13.61 30.93 -7.66
N GLN A 307 -12.91 31.48 -8.66
CA GLN A 307 -11.47 31.76 -8.63
C GLN A 307 -11.17 33.02 -9.45
N ARG A 308 -10.03 33.68 -9.20
CA ARG A 308 -9.66 34.89 -9.96
C ARG A 308 -9.55 34.63 -11.46
N THR A 309 -8.82 33.57 -11.86
CA THR A 309 -8.57 33.21 -13.26
C THR A 309 -8.22 31.73 -13.38
N TYR A 310 -8.74 31.04 -14.40
CA TYR A 310 -8.24 29.73 -14.87
C TYR A 310 -7.46 29.89 -16.19
N GLN A 311 -6.49 29.02 -16.46
CA GLN A 311 -5.86 28.91 -17.78
C GLN A 311 -6.38 27.67 -18.51
N MET A 312 -7.18 27.89 -19.56
CA MET A 312 -7.66 26.83 -20.45
C MET A 312 -6.73 26.69 -21.65
N ILE A 313 -6.08 25.55 -21.78
CA ILE A 313 -5.29 25.17 -22.94
C ILE A 313 -6.20 24.38 -23.88
N VAL A 314 -6.30 24.82 -25.13
CA VAL A 314 -7.00 24.11 -26.20
C VAL A 314 -6.01 23.61 -27.25
N ARG A 315 -6.22 22.40 -27.75
CA ARG A 315 -5.40 21.76 -28.79
C ARG A 315 -6.24 21.51 -30.04
N VAL A 316 -5.77 21.95 -31.19
CA VAL A 316 -6.28 21.50 -32.49
C VAL A 316 -5.36 20.41 -33.03
N GLU A 317 -5.93 19.28 -33.47
CA GLU A 317 -5.19 18.09 -33.92
C GLU A 317 -5.77 17.57 -35.23
N GLU A 318 -4.89 17.13 -36.13
CA GLU A 318 -5.23 16.45 -37.38
C GLU A 318 -5.77 15.03 -37.13
N GLN A 319 -6.76 14.63 -37.92
CA GLN A 319 -7.43 13.32 -37.80
C GLN A 319 -6.93 12.30 -38.81
N ASN A 320 -5.69 12.44 -39.28
CA ASN A 320 -5.02 11.50 -40.17
C ASN A 320 -4.10 10.53 -39.38
N TYR A 321 -3.26 9.76 -40.07
CA TYR A 321 -2.32 8.81 -39.44
C TYR A 321 -1.17 9.52 -38.70
N ASN A 322 -0.71 10.68 -39.19
CA ASN A 322 0.41 11.45 -38.64
C ASN A 322 -0.11 12.66 -37.85
N LYS A 323 -0.82 12.40 -36.76
CA LYS A 323 -1.51 13.42 -35.94
C LYS A 323 -0.58 14.54 -35.45
N ARG A 324 -0.49 15.66 -36.16
CA ARG A 324 0.13 16.88 -35.63
C ARG A 324 -0.90 17.79 -34.98
N TYR A 325 -0.41 18.73 -34.19
CA TYR A 325 -1.26 19.60 -33.40
C TYR A 325 -0.67 20.98 -33.15
N ALA A 326 -1.54 21.92 -32.80
CA ALA A 326 -1.18 23.22 -32.25
C ALA A 326 -2.05 23.56 -31.03
N THR A 327 -1.52 24.39 -30.13
CA THR A 327 -2.23 24.80 -28.90
C THR A 327 -2.50 26.30 -28.86
N ALA A 328 -3.49 26.70 -28.07
CA ALA A 328 -3.80 28.08 -27.71
C ALA A 328 -4.16 28.17 -26.23
N ILE A 329 -3.93 29.35 -25.62
CA ILE A 329 -4.22 29.60 -24.20
C ILE A 329 -5.37 30.59 -24.08
N ILE A 330 -6.38 30.25 -23.29
CA ILE A 330 -7.52 31.11 -22.96
C ILE A 330 -7.47 31.38 -21.45
N ASN A 331 -7.24 32.62 -21.04
CA ASN A 331 -7.38 33.01 -19.63
C ASN A 331 -8.87 33.24 -19.32
N LEU A 332 -9.43 32.40 -18.48
CA LEU A 332 -10.82 32.40 -18.09
C LEU A 332 -11.00 33.12 -16.76
N ASN A 333 -11.46 34.37 -16.80
CA ASN A 333 -11.74 35.18 -15.60
C ASN A 333 -13.13 34.87 -15.06
N VAL A 334 -13.20 34.27 -13.86
CA VAL A 334 -14.47 33.91 -13.22
C VAL A 334 -14.88 35.01 -12.24
N LYS A 335 -15.94 35.72 -12.59
CA LYS A 335 -16.51 36.79 -11.76
C LYS A 335 -17.34 36.15 -10.64
N PRO A 336 -17.11 36.51 -9.36
CA PRO A 336 -17.97 36.09 -8.25
C PRO A 336 -19.43 36.40 -8.52
N GLN A 337 -20.31 35.57 -8.01
CA GLN A 337 -21.72 35.89 -7.86
C GLN A 337 -22.15 35.53 -6.45
N ASP A 338 -22.73 36.52 -5.77
CA ASP A 338 -23.23 36.46 -4.40
C ASP A 338 -24.56 35.67 -4.35
N ASN A 339 -24.45 34.36 -4.09
CA ASN A 339 -25.53 33.37 -4.18
C ASN A 339 -25.75 32.61 -2.85
N TYR A 340 -24.84 32.70 -1.89
CA TYR A 340 -24.91 32.06 -0.58
C TYR A 340 -25.18 33.10 0.50
N LYS A 341 -26.08 32.77 1.42
CA LYS A 341 -26.37 33.64 2.57
C LYS A 341 -25.24 33.53 3.61
N PRO A 342 -24.95 34.60 4.36
CA PRO A 342 -23.94 34.57 5.41
C PRO A 342 -24.39 33.69 6.59
N GLU A 343 -23.49 32.89 7.14
CA GLU A 343 -23.75 31.95 8.24
C GLU A 343 -22.93 32.30 9.50
N ILE A 344 -23.40 31.91 10.70
CA ILE A 344 -22.62 32.05 11.93
C ILE A 344 -21.44 31.07 11.91
N GLY A 345 -20.22 31.59 12.03
CA GLY A 345 -19.01 30.79 12.17
C GLY A 345 -18.79 30.26 13.58
N SER A 346 -17.76 29.43 13.76
CA SER A 346 -17.40 28.87 15.06
C SER A 346 -16.43 29.78 15.81
N PRO A 347 -16.62 29.99 17.14
CA PRO A 347 -17.54 29.29 18.04
C PRO A 347 -18.90 30.01 18.23
N SER A 348 -19.95 29.22 18.44
CA SER A 348 -21.34 29.69 18.59
C SER A 348 -21.89 29.62 20.02
N THR A 349 -21.05 29.25 21.00
CA THR A 349 -21.43 29.13 22.41
C THR A 349 -20.59 30.05 23.28
N GLY A 350 -21.23 30.78 24.19
CA GLY A 350 -20.60 31.63 25.20
C GLY A 350 -21.09 31.32 26.60
N TYR A 351 -20.36 31.82 27.60
CA TYR A 351 -20.60 31.57 29.01
C TYR A 351 -20.69 32.87 29.81
N MET A 352 -21.54 32.90 30.84
CA MET A 352 -21.71 34.06 31.72
C MET A 352 -22.18 33.62 33.11
N TYR A 353 -21.70 34.22 34.19
CA TYR A 353 -22.21 33.92 35.53
C TYR A 353 -23.60 34.52 35.75
N GLU A 354 -24.48 33.87 36.51
CA GLU A 354 -25.86 34.32 36.75
C GLU A 354 -25.95 35.72 37.39
N ASN A 355 -25.07 36.01 38.35
CA ASN A 355 -25.05 37.31 39.02
C ASN A 355 -24.27 38.41 38.26
N SER A 356 -24.04 38.24 36.95
CA SER A 356 -23.28 39.20 36.15
C SER A 356 -24.04 40.54 35.99
N PRO A 357 -23.39 41.69 36.21
CA PRO A 357 -24.04 42.99 36.03
C PRO A 357 -24.35 43.28 34.55
N PRO A 358 -25.30 44.18 34.24
CA PRO A 358 -25.59 44.60 32.88
C PRO A 358 -24.33 45.15 32.21
N GLY A 359 -24.17 44.84 30.94
CA GLY A 359 -22.99 45.21 30.17
C GLY A 359 -21.85 44.19 30.22
N THR A 360 -21.98 43.10 31.01
CA THR A 360 -21.02 41.99 30.97
C THR A 360 -21.02 41.31 29.60
N LEU A 361 -19.82 41.01 29.07
CA LEU A 361 -19.65 40.29 27.82
C LEU A 361 -19.69 38.78 28.06
N ALA A 362 -20.35 38.03 27.19
CA ALA A 362 -20.27 36.58 27.20
C ALA A 362 -18.83 36.16 26.91
N TYR A 363 -18.31 35.22 27.68
CA TYR A 363 -16.93 34.75 27.59
C TYR A 363 -16.83 33.45 26.78
N ASN A 364 -15.69 33.25 26.13
CA ASN A 364 -15.36 32.06 25.36
C ASN A 364 -14.10 31.41 25.95
N GLU A 365 -14.26 30.18 26.43
CA GLU A 365 -13.21 29.40 27.10
C GLU A 365 -11.99 29.13 26.21
N ASN A 366 -12.19 28.92 24.90
CA ASN A 366 -11.12 28.51 23.99
C ASN A 366 -10.08 29.61 23.75
N ILE A 367 -10.48 30.88 23.86
CA ILE A 367 -9.63 32.04 23.55
C ILE A 367 -9.35 32.92 24.77
N ASN A 368 -9.81 32.50 25.95
CA ASN A 368 -9.70 33.26 27.19
C ASN A 368 -10.11 34.74 27.04
N GLY A 369 -11.26 34.99 26.44
CA GLY A 369 -11.72 36.34 26.09
C GLY A 369 -13.21 36.41 25.75
N PRO A 370 -13.71 37.59 25.34
CA PRO A 370 -15.11 37.77 24.98
C PRO A 370 -15.47 36.94 23.73
N LEU A 371 -16.67 36.38 23.71
CA LEU A 371 -17.24 35.72 22.54
C LEU A 371 -17.45 36.76 21.44
N ILE A 372 -16.67 36.63 20.35
CA ILE A 372 -16.80 37.43 19.13
C ILE A 372 -17.47 36.57 18.07
N ILE A 373 -18.57 37.05 17.49
CA ILE A 373 -19.30 36.36 16.44
C ILE A 373 -18.52 36.49 15.13
N THR A 374 -18.08 35.36 14.60
CA THR A 374 -17.49 35.26 13.26
C THR A 374 -18.60 34.97 12.23
N VAL A 375 -18.48 35.53 11.03
CA VAL A 375 -19.40 35.25 9.91
C VAL A 375 -18.66 34.45 8.85
N LEU A 376 -19.29 33.38 8.36
CA LEU A 376 -18.81 32.60 7.23
C LEU A 376 -19.67 32.90 6.01
N ASP A 377 -19.01 33.30 4.93
CA ASP A 377 -19.65 33.61 3.66
C ASP A 377 -18.89 32.90 2.54
N LYS A 378 -19.58 32.01 1.84
CA LYS A 378 -18.98 31.09 0.86
C LYS A 378 -18.66 31.77 -0.46
N ASP A 379 -19.17 32.99 -0.69
CA ASP A 379 -18.91 33.75 -1.91
C ASP A 379 -17.65 34.60 -1.84
N LEU A 380 -17.04 34.73 -0.66
CA LEU A 380 -15.84 35.52 -0.45
C LEU A 380 -14.56 34.69 -0.61
N VAL A 381 -13.79 35.01 -1.64
CA VAL A 381 -12.41 34.53 -1.79
C VAL A 381 -11.47 35.26 -0.81
N SER A 382 -10.45 34.53 -0.33
CA SER A 382 -9.47 35.02 0.66
C SER A 382 -8.94 36.43 0.34
N GLY A 383 -9.14 37.37 1.27
CA GLY A 383 -8.69 38.76 1.18
C GLY A 383 -9.74 39.81 0.78
N GLN A 384 -10.98 39.42 0.48
CA GLN A 384 -12.11 40.36 0.41
C GLN A 384 -12.78 40.51 1.78
N SER A 385 -13.03 41.74 2.23
CA SER A 385 -13.76 42.04 3.48
C SER A 385 -15.14 42.63 3.15
N VAL A 386 -16.20 41.91 3.50
CA VAL A 386 -17.57 42.43 3.55
C VAL A 386 -17.90 42.82 4.99
N ASN A 387 -18.62 43.92 5.17
CA ASN A 387 -19.08 44.36 6.49
C ASN A 387 -20.43 43.70 6.78
N TYR A 388 -20.60 43.20 8.00
CA TYR A 388 -21.85 42.57 8.43
C TYR A 388 -22.49 43.36 9.56
N ASN A 389 -23.81 43.52 9.50
CA ASN A 389 -24.60 43.99 10.63
C ASN A 389 -25.26 42.78 11.29
N ILE A 390 -24.90 42.52 12.55
CA ILE A 390 -25.34 41.34 13.29
C ILE A 390 -26.27 41.79 14.41
N THR A 391 -27.52 41.33 14.37
CA THR A 391 -28.54 41.69 15.37
C THR A 391 -29.17 40.45 15.98
N THR A 392 -29.72 40.58 17.19
CA THR A 392 -30.50 39.54 17.85
C THR A 392 -31.84 40.12 18.29
N THR A 393 -32.87 39.28 18.34
CA THR A 393 -34.20 39.66 18.86
C THR A 393 -34.35 39.33 20.35
N SER A 394 -33.27 38.92 21.03
CA SER A 394 -33.28 38.70 22.48
C SER A 394 -33.54 39.98 23.26
N ASN A 395 -34.31 39.89 24.35
CA ASN A 395 -34.53 40.99 25.29
C ASN A 395 -33.41 41.11 26.34
N ASP A 396 -32.68 40.03 26.58
CA ASP A 396 -31.69 39.89 27.66
C ASP A 396 -30.25 40.05 27.15
N PHE A 397 -30.03 39.91 25.84
CA PHE A 397 -28.73 40.03 25.22
C PHE A 397 -28.78 40.96 24.01
N TYR A 398 -27.70 41.71 23.80
CA TYR A 398 -27.48 42.50 22.60
C TYR A 398 -26.11 42.19 22.00
N ILE A 399 -25.98 42.36 20.69
CA ILE A 399 -24.72 42.20 19.97
C ILE A 399 -24.15 43.59 19.72
N ASN A 400 -22.96 43.85 20.23
CA ASN A 400 -22.33 45.16 20.13
C ASN A 400 -21.63 45.37 18.76
N LYS A 401 -21.09 46.57 18.55
CA LYS A 401 -20.41 46.97 17.31
C LYS A 401 -19.16 46.15 16.97
N ASN A 402 -18.58 45.50 17.97
CA ASN A 402 -17.42 44.62 17.83
C ASN A 402 -17.85 43.14 17.68
N HIS A 403 -19.13 42.89 17.41
CA HIS A 403 -19.74 41.56 17.27
C HIS A 403 -19.66 40.72 18.55
N GLN A 404 -19.62 41.35 19.73
CA GLN A 404 -19.60 40.64 21.01
C GLN A 404 -21.00 40.59 21.62
N VAL A 405 -21.33 39.46 22.23
CA VAL A 405 -22.61 39.28 22.94
C VAL A 405 -22.51 39.90 24.33
N GLN A 406 -23.46 40.76 24.67
CA GLN A 406 -23.45 41.57 25.89
C GLN A 406 -24.80 41.50 26.60
N LEU A 407 -24.77 41.36 27.92
CA LEU A 407 -25.97 41.31 28.77
C LEU A 407 -26.65 42.68 28.84
N THR A 408 -27.97 42.76 28.62
CA THR A 408 -28.73 44.01 28.65
C THR A 408 -29.37 44.29 30.01
N LYS A 409 -29.73 43.25 30.78
CA LYS A 409 -30.45 43.35 32.06
C LYS A 409 -29.84 42.42 33.10
N GLN A 410 -29.83 42.86 34.36
CA GLN A 410 -29.33 42.08 35.49
C GLN A 410 -30.45 41.17 35.97
N ASN A 411 -30.55 39.94 35.47
CA ASN A 411 -31.59 38.97 35.88
C ASN A 411 -31.24 37.54 35.42
N LEU A 412 -29.97 37.21 35.16
CA LEU A 412 -29.65 35.80 34.93
C LEU A 412 -29.71 35.10 36.29
N ASP A 413 -30.40 33.98 36.31
CA ASP A 413 -30.63 33.15 37.50
C ASP A 413 -30.55 31.71 36.99
N TYR A 414 -29.51 31.00 37.40
CA TYR A 414 -29.20 29.65 36.94
C TYR A 414 -30.30 28.68 37.37
N GLU A 415 -30.83 28.82 38.59
CA GLU A 415 -31.91 27.99 39.14
C GLU A 415 -33.21 28.14 38.33
N THR A 416 -33.42 29.32 37.74
CA THR A 416 -34.55 29.57 36.84
C THR A 416 -34.27 29.12 35.41
N GLN A 417 -33.11 29.50 34.84
CA GLN A 417 -32.75 29.21 33.45
C GLN A 417 -31.23 29.17 33.23
N SER A 418 -30.70 27.96 33.02
CA SER A 418 -29.25 27.71 32.84
C SER A 418 -28.72 27.92 31.41
N SER A 419 -29.59 28.18 30.43
CA SER A 419 -29.16 28.43 29.04
C SER A 419 -30.15 29.26 28.22
N TYR A 420 -29.62 30.07 27.31
CA TYR A 420 -30.38 30.93 26.41
C TYR A 420 -30.01 30.65 24.95
N PHE A 421 -31.01 30.54 24.09
CA PHE A 421 -30.85 30.36 22.64
C PHE A 421 -31.19 31.66 21.94
N LEU A 422 -30.17 32.39 21.49
CA LEU A 422 -30.30 33.71 20.89
C LEU A 422 -30.44 33.57 19.39
N PRO A 423 -31.61 33.83 18.79
CA PRO A 423 -31.71 33.95 17.34
C PRO A 423 -30.92 35.19 16.89
N VAL A 424 -30.10 35.02 15.86
CA VAL A 424 -29.24 36.06 15.30
C VAL A 424 -29.55 36.20 13.81
N THR A 425 -29.61 37.44 13.35
CA THR A 425 -29.74 37.81 11.95
C THR A 425 -28.46 38.51 11.51
N ILE A 426 -27.90 38.05 10.39
CA ILE A 426 -26.69 38.59 9.78
C ILE A 426 -27.08 39.22 8.45
N VAL A 427 -26.86 40.53 8.31
CA VAL A 427 -27.15 41.27 7.07
C VAL A 427 -25.84 41.78 6.50
N GLU A 428 -25.59 41.48 5.23
CA GLU A 428 -24.48 42.07 4.50
C GLU A 428 -24.70 43.57 4.28
N THR A 429 -23.62 44.34 4.40
CA THR A 429 -23.66 45.79 4.25
C THR A 429 -22.58 46.27 3.29
N GLY A 430 -22.90 47.29 2.50
CA GLY A 430 -21.96 47.84 1.50
C GLY A 430 -21.94 47.11 0.15
N VAL A 431 -22.86 46.16 -0.09
CA VAL A 431 -23.04 45.45 -1.37
C VAL A 431 -24.34 45.86 -2.07
N GLN A 432 -24.39 45.73 -3.40
CA GLN A 432 -25.55 46.15 -4.22
C GLN A 432 -26.82 45.29 -4.00
N ASN A 433 -26.66 44.02 -3.61
CA ASN A 433 -27.77 43.09 -3.34
C ASN A 433 -27.50 42.30 -2.05
N PRO A 434 -27.72 42.90 -0.86
CA PRO A 434 -27.33 42.28 0.41
C PRO A 434 -28.12 40.99 0.69
N GLN A 435 -27.41 39.89 0.96
CA GLN A 435 -28.01 38.68 1.50
C GLN A 435 -28.26 38.82 3.00
N THR A 436 -29.27 38.10 3.49
CA THR A 436 -29.59 38.02 4.91
C THR A 436 -29.60 36.56 5.34
N GLY A 437 -28.74 36.24 6.29
CA GLY A 437 -28.65 34.95 6.95
C GLY A 437 -29.23 34.98 8.36
N THR A 438 -29.59 33.80 8.87
CA THR A 438 -30.04 33.62 10.25
C THR A 438 -29.33 32.45 10.91
N GLY A 439 -29.16 32.52 12.22
CA GLY A 439 -28.60 31.43 13.02
C GLY A 439 -28.99 31.55 14.49
N THR A 440 -28.47 30.66 15.33
CA THR A 440 -28.74 30.67 16.78
C THR A 440 -27.43 30.55 17.55
N LEU A 441 -27.23 31.42 18.53
CA LEU A 441 -26.13 31.33 19.50
C LEU A 441 -26.65 30.76 20.81
N THR A 442 -25.79 30.04 21.53
CA THR A 442 -26.12 29.53 22.86
C THR A 442 -25.31 30.27 23.92
N ILE A 443 -25.99 30.86 24.90
CA ILE A 443 -25.36 31.42 26.10
C ILE A 443 -25.67 30.52 27.28
N LYS A 444 -24.64 29.91 27.86
CA LYS A 444 -24.75 29.09 29.06
C LYS A 444 -24.51 29.95 30.30
N VAL A 445 -25.41 29.83 31.26
CA VAL A 445 -25.27 30.49 32.56
C VAL A 445 -24.41 29.60 33.46
N LEU A 446 -23.45 30.21 34.15
CA LEU A 446 -22.59 29.56 35.13
C LEU A 446 -23.11 29.85 36.54
N ASP A 447 -23.31 28.78 37.29
CA ASP A 447 -23.80 28.75 38.67
C ASP A 447 -22.81 29.41 39.66
N LYS A 448 -23.35 30.04 40.71
CA LYS A 448 -22.69 30.69 41.84
C LYS A 448 -23.39 30.24 43.12
N ASN A 449 -22.60 29.93 44.16
CA ASN A 449 -23.13 29.51 45.46
C ASN A 449 -23.93 30.61 46.18
N ASP A 450 -25.20 30.80 45.83
CA ASP A 450 -26.05 31.86 46.33
C ASP A 450 -27.30 31.39 47.09
N ASN A 451 -27.60 30.08 47.06
CA ASN A 451 -28.59 29.46 47.93
C ASN A 451 -27.90 28.64 49.04
N PRO A 452 -28.21 28.89 50.33
CA PRO A 452 -27.73 28.02 51.41
C PRO A 452 -28.56 26.72 51.48
N PRO A 453 -28.02 25.64 52.10
CA PRO A 453 -28.80 24.44 52.38
C PRO A 453 -30.00 24.75 53.27
N ILE A 454 -31.16 24.13 53.04
CA ILE A 454 -32.39 24.31 53.83
C ILE A 454 -32.89 22.96 54.34
N PHE A 455 -33.08 22.82 55.65
CA PHE A 455 -33.66 21.59 56.22
C PHE A 455 -35.13 21.40 55.83
N THR A 456 -35.44 20.26 55.22
CA THR A 456 -36.79 19.81 54.87
C THR A 456 -37.36 18.87 55.93
N GLN A 457 -36.51 18.19 56.70
CA GLN A 457 -36.91 17.33 57.84
C GLN A 457 -36.06 17.67 59.07
N CYS A 458 -36.70 18.21 60.10
CA CYS A 458 -36.09 18.63 61.36
C CYS A 458 -37.15 18.70 62.47
N SER A 459 -37.52 17.55 63.04
CA SER A 459 -38.60 17.47 64.05
C SER A 459 -38.10 16.95 65.39
N PRO A 460 -38.72 17.35 66.53
CA PRO A 460 -38.44 16.77 67.85
C PRO A 460 -38.61 15.26 67.87
N ALA A 461 -37.86 14.59 68.75
CA ALA A 461 -37.90 13.13 68.92
C ALA A 461 -37.95 12.74 70.40
N SER A 462 -38.30 11.48 70.66
CA SER A 462 -38.34 10.92 72.01
C SER A 462 -37.53 9.62 72.07
N VAL A 463 -36.91 9.36 73.21
CA VAL A 463 -36.11 8.16 73.49
C VAL A 463 -36.37 7.68 74.92
N ILE A 464 -36.21 6.39 75.17
CA ILE A 464 -36.34 5.85 76.53
C ILE A 464 -35.06 6.13 77.33
N GLU A 465 -35.15 6.16 78.67
CA GLU A 465 -33.97 6.29 79.53
C GLU A 465 -33.05 5.06 79.42
N GLY A 466 -31.72 5.26 79.40
CA GLY A 466 -30.77 4.17 79.26
C GLY A 466 -29.32 4.60 78.99
N ASP A 467 -28.40 3.64 79.04
CA ASP A 467 -27.00 3.80 78.62
C ASP A 467 -26.79 3.16 77.25
N TYR A 468 -26.45 3.98 76.26
CA TYR A 468 -26.25 3.60 74.87
C TYR A 468 -24.77 3.54 74.46
N SER A 469 -23.85 3.58 75.43
CA SER A 469 -22.40 3.56 75.19
C SER A 469 -21.89 2.30 74.50
N SER A 470 -22.51 1.14 74.74
CA SER A 470 -22.17 -0.13 74.10
C SER A 470 -23.06 -0.48 72.90
N SER A 471 -24.17 0.24 72.69
CA SER A 471 -25.13 -0.04 71.61
C SER A 471 -25.86 1.24 71.22
N SER A 472 -25.49 1.80 70.06
CA SER A 472 -26.11 3.02 69.56
C SER A 472 -27.58 2.81 69.22
N LEU A 473 -28.46 3.71 69.64
CA LEU A 473 -29.88 3.67 69.28
C LEU A 473 -30.21 4.79 68.30
N GLN A 474 -30.81 4.45 67.16
CA GLN A 474 -31.33 5.43 66.23
C GLN A 474 -32.53 6.16 66.83
N ILE A 475 -32.47 7.49 66.83
CA ILE A 475 -33.53 8.36 67.36
C ILE A 475 -34.40 8.89 66.23
N THR A 476 -33.77 9.53 65.25
CA THR A 476 -34.46 10.20 64.13
C THR A 476 -33.47 10.47 62.99
N SER A 477 -33.95 11.03 61.88
CA SER A 477 -33.14 11.48 60.74
C SER A 477 -33.41 12.94 60.41
N VAL A 478 -32.44 13.60 59.80
CA VAL A 478 -32.56 14.94 59.23
C VAL A 478 -32.40 14.92 57.72
N GLU A 479 -33.07 15.86 57.06
CA GLU A 479 -32.90 16.09 55.63
C GLU A 479 -32.80 17.59 55.35
N ALA A 480 -31.95 17.93 54.38
CA ALA A 480 -31.81 19.26 53.83
C ALA A 480 -31.63 19.19 52.32
N THR A 481 -32.01 20.27 51.64
CA THR A 481 -31.89 20.45 50.19
C THR A 481 -31.22 21.78 49.90
N ASP A 482 -30.46 21.83 48.82
CA ASP A 482 -29.82 23.04 48.31
C ASP A 482 -30.18 23.17 46.82
N LYS A 483 -30.42 24.41 46.37
CA LYS A 483 -30.94 24.70 45.04
C LYS A 483 -29.85 24.88 43.99
N ASP A 484 -28.62 25.15 44.41
CA ASP A 484 -27.51 25.43 43.50
C ASP A 484 -27.12 24.17 42.68
N SER A 485 -26.02 24.23 41.91
CA SER A 485 -25.55 23.11 41.10
C SER A 485 -24.19 22.58 41.56
N GLY A 486 -23.79 21.42 41.03
CA GLY A 486 -22.47 20.84 41.31
C GLY A 486 -22.13 20.70 42.80
N ASP A 487 -20.97 21.21 43.20
CA ASP A 487 -20.50 21.20 44.59
C ASP A 487 -21.22 22.23 45.49
N ASN A 488 -21.79 23.28 44.89
CA ASN A 488 -22.56 24.32 45.60
C ASN A 488 -23.84 23.74 46.23
N LYS A 489 -24.42 22.66 45.68
CA LYS A 489 -25.56 21.97 46.31
C LYS A 489 -25.21 20.78 47.21
N LYS A 490 -23.94 20.40 47.29
CA LYS A 490 -23.56 19.16 47.95
C LYS A 490 -23.50 19.38 49.46
N ILE A 491 -24.43 18.79 50.20
CA ILE A 491 -24.58 19.05 51.64
C ILE A 491 -23.80 18.04 52.49
N VAL A 492 -23.07 18.55 53.47
CA VAL A 492 -22.45 17.79 54.56
C VAL A 492 -23.11 18.16 55.88
N PHE A 493 -23.55 17.14 56.62
CA PHE A 493 -24.16 17.31 57.94
C PHE A 493 -23.12 17.11 59.04
N SER A 494 -23.18 17.92 60.09
CA SER A 494 -22.30 17.80 61.25
C SER A 494 -23.04 18.07 62.55
N LEU A 495 -22.69 17.29 63.58
CA LEU A 495 -23.20 17.48 64.93
C LEU A 495 -22.40 18.59 65.63
N MET A 496 -23.09 19.61 66.16
CA MET A 496 -22.44 20.78 66.76
C MET A 496 -22.24 20.63 68.28
N ASN A 497 -23.13 19.92 68.99
CA ASN A 497 -23.10 19.79 70.44
C ASN A 497 -23.49 18.37 70.93
N GLU A 498 -23.37 18.13 72.24
CA GLU A 498 -23.75 16.86 72.92
C GLU A 498 -23.10 15.59 72.30
N LYS A 499 -21.87 15.72 71.78
CA LYS A 499 -21.14 14.65 71.07
C LYS A 499 -20.78 13.44 71.94
N ASP A 500 -20.81 13.61 73.26
CA ASP A 500 -20.62 12.56 74.27
C ASP A 500 -21.87 11.68 74.44
N LYS A 501 -23.05 12.18 74.04
CA LYS A 501 -24.34 11.50 74.22
C LYS A 501 -25.01 11.13 72.91
N PHE A 502 -24.72 11.88 71.85
CA PHE A 502 -25.28 11.68 70.52
C PHE A 502 -24.18 11.62 69.48
N SER A 503 -24.43 10.83 68.43
CA SER A 503 -23.60 10.81 67.22
C SER A 503 -24.48 11.00 66.00
N LEU A 504 -23.89 11.56 64.94
CA LEU A 504 -24.55 11.72 63.66
C LEU A 504 -23.85 10.85 62.63
N ASN A 505 -24.55 9.86 62.09
CA ASN A 505 -24.07 9.02 61.00
C ASN A 505 -24.75 9.46 59.70
N GLY A 506 -24.08 10.32 58.95
CA GLY A 506 -24.64 10.99 57.78
C GLY A 506 -25.84 11.86 58.17
N LYS A 507 -27.05 11.36 57.90
CA LYS A 507 -28.32 12.02 58.21
C LYS A 507 -29.01 11.50 59.48
N ILE A 508 -28.50 10.42 60.07
CA ILE A 508 -29.18 9.70 61.15
C ILE A 508 -28.58 10.12 62.50
N LEU A 509 -29.45 10.59 63.40
CA LEU A 509 -29.08 10.94 64.76
C LEU A 509 -29.26 9.73 65.68
N ASN A 510 -28.17 9.33 66.34
CA ASN A 510 -28.13 8.19 67.26
C ASN A 510 -27.80 8.63 68.69
N ALA A 511 -28.37 7.96 69.69
CA ALA A 511 -27.89 7.99 71.06
C ALA A 511 -26.68 7.05 71.20
N VAL A 512 -25.61 7.50 71.84
CA VAL A 512 -24.36 6.75 72.05
C VAL A 512 -23.78 6.90 73.46
N GLY A 513 -24.52 7.52 74.37
CA GLY A 513 -24.09 7.72 75.75
C GLY A 513 -25.25 7.64 76.72
N MET A 514 -25.00 7.98 77.98
CA MET A 514 -25.99 7.89 79.05
C MET A 514 -27.07 8.97 78.92
N LEU A 515 -28.33 8.57 78.77
CA LEU A 515 -29.50 9.46 78.71
C LEU A 515 -30.39 9.25 79.94
N ASN A 516 -30.33 10.20 80.88
CA ASN A 516 -31.11 10.17 82.11
C ASN A 516 -32.53 10.73 81.94
N ARG A 517 -33.49 10.11 82.64
CA ARG A 517 -34.86 10.61 82.76
C ARG A 517 -34.91 12.00 83.40
N ASN A 518 -35.89 12.81 82.98
CA ASN A 518 -36.09 14.23 83.32
C ASN A 518 -35.11 15.21 82.64
N ASN A 519 -34.12 14.71 81.89
CA ASN A 519 -33.31 15.57 81.03
C ASN A 519 -34.00 15.79 79.68
N LYS A 520 -33.86 17.00 79.16
CA LYS A 520 -34.27 17.39 77.81
C LYS A 520 -33.01 17.81 77.07
N TYR A 521 -32.65 17.07 76.03
CA TYR A 521 -31.45 17.37 75.24
C TYR A 521 -31.82 18.21 74.02
N THR A 522 -31.03 19.24 73.75
CA THR A 522 -31.19 20.10 72.57
C THR A 522 -30.00 19.85 71.66
N VAL A 523 -30.22 19.10 70.59
CA VAL A 523 -29.19 18.67 69.64
C VAL A 523 -29.20 19.61 68.44
N ILE A 524 -28.06 20.22 68.11
CA ILE A 524 -27.90 21.15 67.00
C ILE A 524 -27.11 20.46 65.89
N ILE A 525 -27.72 20.38 64.71
CA ILE A 525 -27.10 19.82 63.50
C ILE A 525 -26.90 20.94 62.49
N LYS A 526 -25.68 21.07 61.96
CA LYS A 526 -25.32 21.99 60.88
C LYS A 526 -25.37 21.24 59.55
N ALA A 527 -26.04 21.81 58.55
CA ALA A 527 -25.92 21.42 57.15
C ALA A 527 -25.10 22.51 56.43
N GLU A 528 -24.05 22.11 55.71
CA GLU A 528 -23.15 23.03 54.99
C GLU A 528 -22.94 22.51 53.58
N ASP A 529 -23.01 23.40 52.58
CA ASP A 529 -22.68 23.05 51.20
C ASP A 529 -21.17 22.79 51.04
N GLN A 530 -20.72 22.39 49.84
CA GLN A 530 -19.31 22.14 49.55
C GLN A 530 -18.75 23.08 48.48
N ALA A 531 -19.24 24.32 48.42
CA ALA A 531 -18.72 25.33 47.51
C ALA A 531 -17.19 25.53 47.65
N THR A 532 -16.55 25.89 46.52
CA THR A 532 -15.10 26.10 46.41
C THR A 532 -14.81 27.54 45.95
N PRO A 533 -13.91 28.28 46.63
CA PRO A 533 -13.17 27.93 47.85
C PRO A 533 -14.07 27.85 49.10
N GLU A 534 -13.57 27.23 50.17
CA GLU A 534 -14.30 27.01 51.43
C GLU A 534 -14.91 28.29 52.03
N SER A 535 -14.31 29.45 51.79
CA SER A 535 -14.83 30.76 52.23
C SER A 535 -16.20 31.12 51.62
N LEU A 536 -16.62 30.45 50.55
CA LEU A 536 -17.92 30.66 49.90
C LEU A 536 -18.99 29.69 50.41
N ARG A 537 -18.64 28.72 51.26
CA ARG A 537 -19.61 27.74 51.77
C ARG A 537 -20.66 28.41 52.64
N ARG A 538 -21.90 28.00 52.46
CA ARG A 538 -23.06 28.46 53.21
C ARG A 538 -23.60 27.32 54.06
N SER A 539 -24.24 27.68 55.17
CA SER A 539 -24.76 26.69 56.11
C SER A 539 -26.08 27.11 56.73
N SER A 540 -26.84 26.10 57.17
CA SER A 540 -28.02 26.24 58.00
C SER A 540 -27.97 25.29 59.19
N TYR A 541 -28.85 25.54 60.17
CA TYR A 541 -28.85 24.83 61.45
C TYR A 541 -30.25 24.33 61.77
N CYS A 542 -30.32 23.07 62.20
CA CYS A 542 -31.51 22.40 62.71
C CYS A 542 -31.34 22.12 64.20
N THR A 543 -32.36 22.40 65.00
CA THR A 543 -32.36 22.11 66.45
C THR A 543 -33.40 21.05 66.77
N ILE A 544 -32.96 19.87 67.19
CA ILE A 544 -33.80 18.74 67.60
C ILE A 544 -33.87 18.69 69.11
N VAL A 545 -35.10 18.73 69.61
CA VAL A 545 -35.38 18.48 71.02
C VAL A 545 -35.61 16.98 71.22
N VAL A 546 -34.78 16.33 72.04
CA VAL A 546 -34.90 14.93 72.42
C VAL A 546 -35.47 14.80 73.83
N ASN A 547 -36.69 14.25 73.95
CA ASN A 547 -37.36 14.02 75.24
C ASN A 547 -37.09 12.58 75.74
N VAL A 548 -36.77 12.42 77.03
CA VAL A 548 -36.52 11.10 77.63
C VAL A 548 -37.74 10.58 78.42
N THR A 549 -38.29 9.42 78.05
CA THR A 549 -39.51 8.82 78.66
C THR A 549 -39.24 7.61 79.57
N GLU A 550 -40.11 7.38 80.57
CA GLU A 550 -40.03 6.27 81.54
C GLU A 550 -40.40 4.90 80.92
N ASN A 551 -39.72 3.85 81.35
CA ASN A 551 -39.97 2.48 80.91
C ASN A 551 -41.05 1.79 81.78
N SER A 552 -42.34 1.96 81.46
CA SER A 552 -43.48 1.44 82.24
C SER A 552 -44.08 0.12 81.73
N SER A 553 -43.28 -0.92 81.45
CA SER A 553 -43.80 -2.25 81.08
C SER A 553 -42.90 -3.39 81.61
N VAL A 554 -43.29 -4.07 82.70
CA VAL A 554 -42.64 -5.35 83.08
C VAL A 554 -43.31 -6.48 82.31
N ASN A 555 -42.97 -6.58 81.03
CA ASN A 555 -43.14 -7.80 80.27
C ASN A 555 -42.01 -8.76 80.65
N LEU A 556 -42.33 -10.05 80.86
CA LEU A 556 -41.33 -11.10 80.90
C LEU A 556 -40.48 -10.95 79.63
N ARG A 557 -39.17 -10.72 79.80
CA ARG A 557 -38.24 -10.53 78.70
C ARG A 557 -36.92 -11.17 79.08
N PHE A 558 -36.26 -11.76 78.10
CA PHE A 558 -34.87 -12.12 78.24
C PHE A 558 -34.01 -10.85 78.33
N ARG A 559 -32.86 -10.90 79.01
CA ARG A 559 -31.93 -9.76 79.09
C ARG A 559 -31.46 -9.33 77.70
N ASN A 560 -31.22 -10.30 76.82
CA ASN A 560 -30.88 -10.09 75.43
C ASN A 560 -31.91 -10.77 74.51
N GLN A 561 -32.18 -10.16 73.36
CA GLN A 561 -33.00 -10.77 72.29
C GLN A 561 -32.25 -11.86 71.52
N TYR A 562 -30.94 -11.92 71.71
CA TYR A 562 -30.01 -12.82 71.06
C TYR A 562 -28.92 -13.23 72.04
N TYR A 563 -28.62 -14.53 72.10
CA TYR A 563 -27.52 -15.09 72.86
C TYR A 563 -26.70 -15.96 71.92
N GLU A 564 -25.39 -15.89 72.04
CA GLU A 564 -24.46 -16.68 71.26
C GLU A 564 -23.54 -17.46 72.19
N HIS A 565 -23.29 -18.70 71.82
CA HIS A 565 -22.26 -19.52 72.45
C HIS A 565 -21.46 -20.23 71.38
N THR A 566 -20.18 -20.45 71.66
CA THR A 566 -19.27 -21.12 70.75
C THR A 566 -18.72 -22.36 71.42
N ILE A 567 -18.74 -23.48 70.72
CA ILE A 567 -18.25 -24.76 71.23
C ILE A 567 -17.56 -25.55 70.14
N PHE A 568 -16.48 -26.24 70.49
CA PHE A 568 -15.81 -27.15 69.56
C PHE A 568 -16.70 -28.36 69.24
N GLU A 569 -16.67 -28.83 68.00
CA GLU A 569 -17.47 -29.98 67.56
C GLU A 569 -17.17 -31.27 68.33
N ASN A 570 -15.92 -31.44 68.78
CA ASN A 570 -15.48 -32.58 69.55
C ASN A 570 -15.94 -32.54 71.03
N ALA A 571 -16.77 -31.57 71.41
CA ALA A 571 -17.33 -31.49 72.75
C ALA A 571 -18.21 -32.72 73.05
N ALA A 572 -17.98 -33.31 74.23
CA ALA A 572 -18.65 -34.55 74.62
C ALA A 572 -20.16 -34.36 74.81
N VAL A 573 -20.94 -35.38 74.43
CA VAL A 573 -22.38 -35.44 74.71
C VAL A 573 -22.62 -35.30 76.23
N ASN A 574 -23.67 -34.58 76.60
CA ASN A 574 -24.06 -34.14 77.95
C ASN A 574 -23.23 -32.98 78.53
N THR A 575 -22.33 -32.37 77.76
CA THR A 575 -21.69 -31.12 78.19
C THR A 575 -22.73 -30.01 78.30
N SER A 576 -22.80 -29.33 79.44
CA SER A 576 -23.58 -28.11 79.62
C SER A 576 -22.85 -26.95 78.95
N ILE A 577 -23.55 -26.23 78.07
CA ILE A 577 -22.98 -25.16 77.24
C ILE A 577 -23.46 -23.77 77.67
N TYR A 578 -24.68 -23.68 78.19
CA TYR A 578 -25.22 -22.41 78.65
C TYR A 578 -26.40 -22.61 79.60
N THR A 579 -26.42 -21.86 80.70
CA THR A 579 -27.55 -21.86 81.64
C THR A 579 -28.23 -20.49 81.67
N PHE A 580 -29.49 -20.44 81.26
CA PHE A 580 -30.32 -19.24 81.39
C PHE A 580 -30.65 -18.96 82.85
N LYS A 581 -30.27 -17.78 83.34
CA LYS A 581 -30.52 -17.30 84.71
C LYS A 581 -31.28 -15.97 84.73
N ASP A 582 -32.18 -15.77 83.77
CA ASP A 582 -32.89 -14.49 83.63
C ASP A 582 -33.87 -14.27 84.79
N LYS A 583 -33.35 -13.66 85.87
CA LYS A 583 -34.11 -13.05 86.95
C LYS A 583 -34.36 -11.58 86.63
N VAL A 584 -35.37 -11.31 85.80
CA VAL A 584 -35.85 -9.94 85.63
C VAL A 584 -36.94 -9.68 86.67
N ASN A 585 -36.55 -8.99 87.75
CA ASN A 585 -37.38 -8.23 88.70
C ASN A 585 -38.76 -8.78 89.13
N LEU A 586 -38.93 -10.10 89.12
CA LEU A 586 -40.06 -10.79 89.74
C LEU A 586 -39.51 -11.54 90.93
N GLN A 587 -39.60 -10.94 92.12
CA GLN A 587 -39.36 -11.71 93.34
C GLN A 587 -40.37 -12.86 93.37
N ASN A 588 -39.87 -14.10 93.34
CA ASN A 588 -40.61 -15.37 93.53
C ASN A 588 -41.40 -15.94 92.33
N ALA A 589 -41.19 -15.50 91.08
CA ALA A 589 -41.89 -16.10 89.94
C ALA A 589 -41.34 -17.50 89.57
N GLN A 590 -42.24 -18.46 89.28
CA GLN A 590 -41.90 -19.81 88.81
C GLN A 590 -41.76 -19.84 87.28
N LEU A 591 -40.54 -20.06 86.79
CA LEU A 591 -40.22 -20.07 85.36
C LEU A 591 -39.95 -21.49 84.83
N GLU A 592 -40.37 -21.77 83.60
CA GLU A 592 -40.03 -22.99 82.86
C GLU A 592 -39.47 -22.64 81.49
N TYR A 593 -38.37 -23.29 81.11
CA TYR A 593 -37.73 -23.10 79.81
C TYR A 593 -38.02 -24.27 78.86
N LYS A 594 -38.24 -23.93 77.59
CA LYS A 594 -38.40 -24.88 76.48
C LYS A 594 -37.52 -24.48 75.31
N LEU A 595 -37.03 -25.48 74.60
CA LEU A 595 -36.17 -25.32 73.44
C LEU A 595 -36.90 -25.83 72.20
N SER A 596 -36.91 -25.04 71.14
CA SER A 596 -37.35 -25.45 69.82
C SER A 596 -36.25 -25.23 68.78
N ASN A 597 -36.40 -25.90 67.64
CA ASN A 597 -35.45 -25.87 66.51
C ASN A 597 -34.04 -26.41 66.83
N SER A 598 -33.89 -27.26 67.85
CA SER A 598 -32.59 -27.87 68.21
C SER A 598 -32.23 -29.13 67.41
N LEU A 599 -33.11 -29.62 66.54
CA LEU A 599 -32.93 -30.84 65.72
C LEU A 599 -32.52 -32.10 66.54
N ASN A 600 -32.79 -32.11 67.84
CA ASN A 600 -32.36 -33.10 68.82
C ASN A 600 -30.83 -33.15 69.08
N TYR A 601 -30.07 -32.16 68.63
CA TYR A 601 -28.64 -32.02 68.96
C TYR A 601 -28.43 -31.34 70.32
N PHE A 602 -29.41 -30.54 70.76
CA PHE A 602 -29.40 -29.90 72.08
C PHE A 602 -30.71 -30.13 72.81
N THR A 603 -30.62 -30.21 74.13
CA THR A 603 -31.75 -30.30 75.05
C THR A 603 -31.64 -29.21 76.10
N ILE A 604 -32.77 -28.78 76.66
CA ILE A 604 -32.83 -27.82 77.76
C ILE A 604 -33.53 -28.45 78.96
N THR A 605 -33.01 -28.22 80.16
CA THR A 605 -33.70 -28.57 81.40
C THR A 605 -34.76 -27.51 81.74
N ALA A 606 -35.76 -27.86 82.56
CA ALA A 606 -36.76 -26.89 83.02
C ALA A 606 -36.15 -25.69 83.76
N GLY A 607 -34.94 -25.83 84.31
CA GLY A 607 -34.16 -24.78 84.97
C GLY A 607 -33.32 -23.91 84.03
N GLY A 608 -33.40 -24.13 82.71
CA GLY A 608 -32.74 -23.29 81.70
C GLY A 608 -31.32 -23.72 81.31
N ASP A 609 -30.86 -24.90 81.74
CA ASP A 609 -29.54 -25.43 81.37
C ASP A 609 -29.61 -26.18 80.04
N ILE A 610 -28.82 -25.76 79.05
CA ILE A 610 -28.71 -26.37 77.73
C ILE A 610 -27.51 -27.31 77.69
N THR A 611 -27.74 -28.55 77.26
CA THR A 611 -26.73 -29.60 77.12
C THR A 611 -26.69 -30.16 75.70
N ILE A 612 -25.52 -30.63 75.29
CA ILE A 612 -25.33 -31.39 74.05
C ILE A 612 -26.02 -32.75 74.18
N ALA A 613 -26.88 -33.11 73.24
CA ALA A 613 -27.63 -34.37 73.23
C ALA A 613 -27.13 -35.37 72.15
N LYS A 614 -26.41 -34.89 71.14
CA LYS A 614 -25.77 -35.70 70.10
C LYS A 614 -24.40 -35.11 69.76
N SER A 615 -23.49 -35.95 69.25
CA SER A 615 -22.21 -35.50 68.72
C SER A 615 -22.42 -34.39 67.69
N LEU A 616 -21.54 -33.40 67.72
CA LEU A 616 -21.54 -32.25 66.83
C LEU A 616 -20.50 -32.52 65.74
N ASP A 617 -20.74 -31.94 64.57
CA ASP A 617 -19.96 -32.11 63.35
C ASP A 617 -20.08 -30.78 62.58
N ALA A 618 -18.98 -30.04 62.51
CA ALA A 618 -18.93 -28.69 61.95
C ALA A 618 -19.13 -28.70 60.43
N GLU A 619 -18.66 -29.76 59.75
CA GLU A 619 -18.74 -29.98 58.31
C GLU A 619 -20.19 -30.20 57.86
N THR A 620 -21.00 -30.78 58.75
CA THR A 620 -22.42 -31.03 58.49
C THR A 620 -23.30 -29.84 58.89
N ILE A 621 -23.15 -29.32 60.12
CA ILE A 621 -23.93 -28.18 60.63
C ILE A 621 -23.03 -27.29 61.49
N SER A 622 -22.58 -26.17 60.92
CA SER A 622 -21.70 -25.21 61.59
C SER A 622 -22.41 -24.28 62.60
N GLN A 623 -23.74 -24.22 62.57
CA GLN A 623 -24.52 -23.37 63.47
C GLN A 623 -25.93 -23.91 63.70
N TYR A 624 -26.38 -23.79 64.95
CA TYR A 624 -27.75 -24.12 65.35
C TYR A 624 -28.48 -22.89 65.87
N ASP A 625 -29.52 -22.47 65.13
CA ASP A 625 -30.39 -21.36 65.49
C ASP A 625 -31.61 -21.86 66.27
N MET A 626 -31.50 -21.83 67.58
CA MET A 626 -32.54 -22.33 68.47
C MET A 626 -33.38 -21.18 69.01
N THR A 627 -34.66 -21.46 69.26
CA THR A 627 -35.53 -20.53 69.99
C THR A 627 -35.73 -21.04 71.41
N VAL A 628 -35.37 -20.21 72.38
CA VAL A 628 -35.58 -20.49 73.80
C VAL A 628 -36.83 -19.73 74.25
N THR A 629 -37.81 -20.46 74.73
CA THR A 629 -39.06 -19.91 75.27
C THR A 629 -39.02 -20.02 76.79
N CYS A 630 -39.18 -18.89 77.47
CA CYS A 630 -39.41 -18.83 78.92
C CYS A 630 -40.90 -18.59 79.18
N LEU A 631 -41.51 -19.48 79.96
CA LEU A 631 -42.90 -19.40 80.39
C LEU A 631 -42.94 -18.98 81.86
N ASN A 632 -43.72 -17.94 82.18
CA ASN A 632 -44.08 -17.64 83.56
C ASN A 632 -45.29 -18.49 83.97
N LYS A 633 -45.11 -19.41 84.91
CA LYS A 633 -46.20 -20.28 85.38
C LYS A 633 -47.25 -19.56 86.22
N ASP A 634 -46.90 -18.40 86.78
CA ASP A 634 -47.80 -17.64 87.66
C ASP A 634 -48.80 -16.78 86.88
N ILE A 635 -48.55 -16.52 85.58
CA ILE A 635 -49.41 -15.71 84.70
C ILE A 635 -49.71 -16.49 83.41
N PRO A 636 -50.93 -17.03 83.23
CA PRO A 636 -51.30 -17.81 82.05
C PRO A 636 -51.07 -17.04 80.74
N GLY A 637 -50.33 -17.65 79.81
CA GLY A 637 -50.05 -17.08 78.48
C GLY A 637 -48.90 -16.07 78.44
N GLN A 638 -48.32 -15.69 79.57
CA GLN A 638 -47.14 -14.82 79.58
C GLN A 638 -45.89 -15.62 79.22
N THR A 639 -45.39 -15.38 78.01
CA THR A 639 -44.16 -15.99 77.51
C THR A 639 -43.19 -14.92 77.03
N ALA A 640 -41.91 -15.24 77.10
CA ALA A 640 -40.84 -14.52 76.43
C ALA A 640 -40.11 -15.51 75.52
N THR A 641 -39.61 -15.03 74.39
CA THR A 641 -38.75 -15.80 73.51
C THR A 641 -37.43 -15.06 73.29
N THR A 642 -36.36 -15.80 73.07
CA THR A 642 -35.07 -15.28 72.61
C THR A 642 -34.44 -16.27 71.65
N THR A 643 -33.55 -15.78 70.79
CA THR A 643 -32.77 -16.65 69.91
C THR A 643 -31.48 -17.03 70.62
N PHE A 644 -31.17 -18.33 70.67
CA PHE A 644 -29.90 -18.85 71.15
C PHE A 644 -29.19 -19.55 70.01
N VAL A 645 -28.08 -18.96 69.60
CA VAL A 645 -27.24 -19.49 68.52
C VAL A 645 -26.06 -20.20 69.13
N VAL A 646 -25.89 -21.46 68.75
CA VAL A 646 -24.68 -22.22 69.05
C VAL A 646 -23.87 -22.31 67.78
N LYS A 647 -22.71 -21.64 67.76
CA LYS A 647 -21.73 -21.75 66.69
C LYS A 647 -20.78 -22.89 67.01
N ILE A 648 -20.61 -23.79 66.06
CA ILE A 648 -19.69 -24.91 66.17
C ILE A 648 -18.32 -24.44 65.68
N GLN A 649 -17.32 -24.54 66.54
CA GLN A 649 -15.93 -24.38 66.16
C GLN A 649 -15.44 -25.71 65.60
N ASP A 650 -14.99 -25.62 64.36
CA ASP A 650 -14.31 -26.68 63.61
C ASP A 650 -13.02 -27.12 64.33
N VAL A 651 -12.73 -28.41 64.28
CA VAL A 651 -11.54 -29.07 64.79
C VAL A 651 -11.01 -29.92 63.65
N ASN A 652 -9.77 -29.63 63.21
CA ASN A 652 -9.18 -30.38 62.12
C ASN A 652 -9.20 -31.92 62.35
N ASP A 653 -10.16 -32.60 61.74
CA ASP A 653 -10.41 -34.02 61.88
C ASP A 653 -10.58 -34.72 60.53
N ASN A 654 -10.72 -33.95 59.44
CA ASN A 654 -10.67 -34.42 58.08
C ASN A 654 -9.26 -34.22 57.46
N PRO A 655 -8.68 -35.25 56.81
CA PRO A 655 -7.39 -35.10 56.16
C PRO A 655 -7.50 -34.40 54.78
N PRO A 656 -6.44 -33.71 54.31
CA PRO A 656 -6.41 -33.10 52.98
C PRO A 656 -6.55 -34.17 51.90
N LYS A 657 -7.31 -33.90 50.86
CA LYS A 657 -7.59 -34.85 49.79
C LYS A 657 -7.21 -34.28 48.44
N PHE A 658 -6.32 -34.97 47.73
CA PHE A 658 -6.06 -34.67 46.32
C PHE A 658 -7.26 -35.01 45.44
N SER A 659 -7.47 -34.23 44.38
CA SER A 659 -8.52 -34.51 43.40
C SER A 659 -8.30 -35.81 42.63
N GLN A 660 -7.05 -36.31 42.58
CA GLN A 660 -6.66 -37.55 41.91
C GLN A 660 -5.58 -38.28 42.73
N ASP A 661 -5.62 -39.61 42.72
CA ASP A 661 -4.57 -40.44 43.33
C ASP A 661 -3.30 -40.50 42.47
N ASN A 662 -3.45 -40.28 41.15
CA ASN A 662 -2.37 -40.30 40.17
C ASN A 662 -2.56 -39.18 39.14
N TYR A 663 -1.59 -38.29 39.03
CA TYR A 663 -1.53 -37.23 38.02
C TYR A 663 -0.56 -37.61 36.91
N LEU A 664 -0.96 -37.35 35.67
CA LEU A 664 -0.11 -37.52 34.49
C LEU A 664 0.07 -36.18 33.80
N PHE A 665 1.31 -35.72 33.70
CA PHE A 665 1.68 -34.50 33.00
C PHE A 665 2.68 -34.80 31.89
N MET A 666 2.75 -33.90 30.92
CA MET A 666 3.68 -33.98 29.80
C MET A 666 4.46 -32.68 29.70
N ILE A 667 5.77 -32.78 29.46
CA ILE A 667 6.63 -31.62 29.25
C ILE A 667 7.60 -31.90 28.11
N SER A 668 7.84 -30.92 27.25
CA SER A 668 8.81 -31.07 26.16
C SER A 668 10.24 -31.06 26.70
N GLU A 669 11.15 -31.80 26.08
CA GLU A 669 12.56 -31.78 26.50
C GLU A 669 13.23 -30.40 26.35
N THR A 670 12.80 -29.62 25.36
CA THR A 670 13.26 -28.24 25.11
C THR A 670 12.63 -27.20 26.04
N SER A 671 11.89 -27.64 27.06
CA SER A 671 11.28 -26.73 28.03
C SER A 671 12.32 -25.96 28.84
N ASN A 672 12.05 -24.67 29.05
CA ASN A 672 12.93 -23.82 29.84
C ASN A 672 12.86 -24.19 31.33
N LEU A 673 13.89 -23.85 32.09
CA LEU A 673 13.85 -23.94 33.55
C LEU A 673 12.68 -23.09 34.11
N ASN A 674 12.03 -23.57 35.17
CA ASN A 674 10.86 -22.94 35.80
C ASN A 674 9.61 -22.83 34.90
N GLN A 675 9.49 -23.68 33.88
CA GLN A 675 8.27 -23.86 33.09
C GLN A 675 7.23 -24.66 33.87
N LEU A 676 5.96 -24.26 33.72
CA LEU A 676 4.81 -24.96 34.31
C LEU A 676 4.64 -26.34 33.66
N VAL A 677 4.65 -27.39 34.49
CA VAL A 677 4.48 -28.80 34.09
C VAL A 677 3.02 -29.22 34.22
N GLY A 678 2.37 -28.80 35.29
CA GLY A 678 1.01 -29.21 35.62
C GLY A 678 0.53 -28.60 36.92
N LYS A 679 -0.73 -28.84 37.27
CA LYS A 679 -1.34 -28.36 38.52
C LYS A 679 -2.04 -29.52 39.21
N VAL A 680 -1.81 -29.65 40.51
CA VAL A 680 -2.56 -30.55 41.38
C VAL A 680 -3.55 -29.75 42.22
N GLU A 681 -4.64 -30.38 42.62
CA GLU A 681 -5.67 -29.73 43.43
C GLU A 681 -5.91 -30.55 44.68
N VAL A 682 -5.90 -29.86 45.82
CA VAL A 682 -6.12 -30.43 47.15
C VAL A 682 -7.29 -29.71 47.80
N THR A 683 -8.18 -30.46 48.40
CA THR A 683 -9.34 -29.98 49.15
C THR A 683 -9.33 -30.57 50.53
N ASP A 684 -9.81 -29.84 51.51
CA ASP A 684 -9.97 -30.30 52.89
C ASP A 684 -11.37 -29.91 53.35
N ALA A 685 -12.00 -30.76 54.15
CA ALA A 685 -13.39 -30.56 54.55
C ALA A 685 -13.50 -29.60 55.74
N ASP A 686 -12.46 -29.50 56.56
CA ASP A 686 -12.42 -28.62 57.72
C ASP A 686 -12.39 -27.14 57.26
N ALA A 687 -13.20 -26.30 57.90
CA ALA A 687 -13.43 -24.90 57.54
C ALA A 687 -12.18 -24.01 57.59
N ASP A 688 -11.19 -24.34 58.43
CA ASP A 688 -9.96 -23.55 58.62
C ASP A 688 -8.77 -24.00 57.72
N SER A 689 -8.93 -25.05 56.91
CA SER A 689 -7.79 -25.81 56.34
C SER A 689 -7.18 -25.29 55.03
N ILE A 690 -7.90 -24.54 54.19
CA ILE A 690 -7.36 -24.09 52.88
C ILE A 690 -6.13 -23.17 53.03
N SER A 691 -6.01 -22.45 54.15
CA SER A 691 -4.90 -21.52 54.41
C SER A 691 -3.68 -22.17 55.10
N THR A 692 -3.84 -23.39 55.62
CA THR A 692 -2.80 -24.12 56.38
C THR A 692 -2.19 -25.27 55.59
N ILE A 693 -2.82 -25.70 54.49
CA ILE A 693 -2.29 -26.78 53.65
C ILE A 693 -0.98 -26.35 52.99
N SER A 694 0.09 -27.03 53.37
CA SER A 694 1.40 -26.95 52.75
C SER A 694 1.61 -28.07 51.74
N LEU A 695 2.03 -27.70 50.53
CA LEU A 695 2.34 -28.61 49.44
C LEU A 695 3.85 -28.77 49.29
N SER A 696 4.29 -30.01 49.10
CA SER A 696 5.70 -30.33 48.84
C SER A 696 5.83 -31.51 47.89
N LEU A 697 7.00 -31.64 47.27
CA LEU A 697 7.33 -32.76 46.39
C LEU A 697 8.46 -33.58 47.02
N ASN A 698 8.46 -34.89 46.83
CA ASN A 698 9.55 -35.77 47.27
C ASN A 698 10.70 -35.87 46.23
N THR A 699 10.89 -34.82 45.42
CA THR A 699 11.94 -34.73 44.39
C THR A 699 12.50 -33.31 44.32
N ALA A 700 13.76 -33.19 43.91
CA ALA A 700 14.42 -31.90 43.66
C ALA A 700 14.34 -31.47 42.18
N ASN A 701 13.94 -32.37 41.28
CA ASN A 701 13.85 -32.09 39.84
C ASN A 701 12.69 -31.13 39.50
N PHE A 702 11.75 -30.99 40.42
CA PHE A 702 10.56 -30.16 40.30
C PHE A 702 10.36 -29.35 41.59
N ARG A 703 9.64 -28.23 41.48
CA ARG A 703 9.13 -27.48 42.63
C ARG A 703 7.63 -27.32 42.51
N ILE A 704 6.95 -27.21 43.64
CA ILE A 704 5.52 -26.88 43.71
C ILE A 704 5.34 -25.55 44.42
N ASP A 705 4.40 -24.72 43.97
CA ASP A 705 4.03 -23.51 44.67
C ASP A 705 2.81 -23.71 45.59
N THR A 706 2.42 -22.65 46.30
CA THR A 706 1.27 -22.68 47.21
C THR A 706 -0.08 -22.84 46.51
N LEU A 707 -0.14 -22.68 45.18
CA LEU A 707 -1.35 -22.85 44.36
C LEU A 707 -1.44 -24.26 43.74
N GLY A 708 -0.49 -25.14 44.06
CA GLY A 708 -0.42 -26.50 43.53
C GLY A 708 0.15 -26.59 42.12
N GLN A 709 0.79 -25.54 41.61
CA GLN A 709 1.46 -25.54 40.31
C GLN A 709 2.86 -26.15 40.43
N ILE A 710 3.13 -27.15 39.60
CA ILE A 710 4.41 -27.85 39.53
C ILE A 710 5.26 -27.26 38.40
N PHE A 711 6.49 -26.90 38.69
CA PHE A 711 7.46 -26.34 37.75
C PHE A 711 8.71 -27.21 37.68
N ASN A 712 9.34 -27.32 36.53
CA ASN A 712 10.63 -28.00 36.39
C ASN A 712 11.78 -27.17 36.98
N GLN A 713 12.76 -27.85 37.57
CA GLN A 713 14.02 -27.28 38.09
C GLN A 713 15.26 -27.76 37.34
N ILE A 714 15.08 -28.72 36.43
CA ILE A 714 16.10 -29.24 35.54
C ILE A 714 15.67 -29.07 34.09
N SER A 715 16.65 -29.03 33.19
CA SER A 715 16.42 -29.27 31.76
C SER A 715 16.18 -30.76 31.55
N PHE A 716 15.32 -31.09 30.59
CA PHE A 716 15.02 -32.46 30.23
C PHE A 716 15.78 -32.82 28.95
N ASP A 717 16.00 -34.12 28.79
CA ASP A 717 16.70 -34.77 27.68
C ASP A 717 15.99 -36.12 27.58
N TYR A 718 15.21 -36.29 26.52
CA TYR A 718 14.35 -37.45 26.34
C TYR A 718 15.18 -38.73 26.22
N GLU A 719 16.30 -38.68 25.50
CA GLU A 719 17.20 -39.80 25.25
C GLU A 719 17.83 -40.33 26.54
N LYS A 720 17.96 -39.47 27.55
CA LYS A 720 18.45 -39.83 28.88
C LYS A 720 17.36 -40.38 29.80
N GLU A 721 16.23 -39.69 29.92
CA GLU A 721 15.17 -40.05 30.86
C GLU A 721 13.80 -39.56 30.37
N THR A 722 12.94 -40.49 29.99
CA THR A 722 11.64 -40.21 29.36
C THR A 722 10.51 -39.97 30.37
N LEU A 723 10.74 -40.25 31.65
CA LEU A 723 9.68 -40.38 32.65
C LEU A 723 10.20 -40.03 34.05
N TYR A 724 9.50 -39.13 34.74
CA TYR A 724 9.79 -38.79 36.13
C TYR A 724 8.59 -39.14 37.00
N ASN A 725 8.77 -40.09 37.92
CA ASN A 725 7.76 -40.44 38.92
C ASN A 725 8.15 -39.87 40.28
N PHE A 726 7.24 -39.12 40.88
CA PHE A 726 7.40 -38.58 42.22
C PHE A 726 6.04 -38.50 42.92
N LYS A 727 6.04 -38.09 44.17
CA LYS A 727 4.83 -37.87 44.97
C LYS A 727 4.70 -36.40 45.31
N VAL A 728 3.47 -35.92 45.23
CA VAL A 728 3.07 -34.66 45.84
C VAL A 728 2.47 -34.96 47.22
N ILE A 729 2.84 -34.14 48.21
CA ILE A 729 2.50 -34.33 49.62
C ILE A 729 1.77 -33.07 50.09
N ALA A 730 0.56 -33.24 50.63
CA ALA A 730 -0.21 -32.19 51.28
C ALA A 730 -0.19 -32.37 52.81
N ARG A 731 -0.06 -31.26 53.56
CA ARG A 731 -0.11 -31.27 55.04
C ARG A 731 -0.88 -30.05 55.56
N ASP A 732 -1.92 -30.27 56.34
CA ASP A 732 -2.73 -29.24 57.02
C ASP A 732 -2.23 -28.88 58.44
N GLY A 733 -1.17 -29.56 58.90
CA GLY A 733 -0.60 -29.41 60.25
C GLY A 733 -0.79 -30.62 61.15
N LYS A 734 -1.75 -31.52 60.85
CA LYS A 734 -2.02 -32.75 61.60
C LYS A 734 -1.99 -33.99 60.72
N TYR A 735 -2.61 -33.94 59.55
CA TYR A 735 -2.68 -35.03 58.59
C TYR A 735 -1.71 -34.82 57.43
N VAL A 736 -1.32 -35.94 56.82
CA VAL A 736 -0.44 -35.97 55.65
C VAL A 736 -1.04 -36.90 54.62
N THR A 737 -1.25 -36.40 53.41
CA THR A 737 -1.72 -37.20 52.28
C THR A 737 -0.78 -37.06 51.09
N GLU A 738 -0.75 -38.11 50.27
CA GLU A 738 0.15 -38.20 49.12
C GLU A 738 -0.63 -38.60 47.87
N ALA A 739 -0.23 -38.06 46.72
CA ALA A 739 -0.66 -38.52 45.40
C ALA A 739 0.56 -38.73 44.50
N ASN A 740 0.47 -39.68 43.57
CA ASN A 740 1.54 -39.94 42.62
C ASN A 740 1.47 -38.92 41.47
N VAL A 741 2.62 -38.46 41.00
CA VAL A 741 2.76 -37.60 39.84
C VAL A 741 3.75 -38.25 38.90
N THR A 742 3.30 -38.47 37.67
CA THR A 742 4.11 -38.97 36.57
C THR A 742 4.24 -37.86 35.54
N VAL A 743 5.46 -37.45 35.24
CA VAL A 743 5.76 -36.48 34.19
C VAL A 743 6.45 -37.21 33.05
N MET A 744 5.81 -37.26 31.88
CA MET A 744 6.39 -37.81 30.66
C MET A 744 7.12 -36.68 29.92
N VAL A 745 8.37 -36.93 29.54
CA VAL A 745 9.10 -36.06 28.62
C VAL A 745 8.65 -36.38 27.21
N LEU A 746 8.31 -35.34 26.44
CA LEU A 746 7.98 -35.46 25.03
C LEU A 746 9.25 -35.28 24.19
N ASP A 747 9.58 -36.35 23.45
CA ASP A 747 10.61 -36.41 22.41
C ASP A 747 10.33 -35.39 21.30
N LEU A 748 11.35 -34.64 20.95
CA LEU A 748 11.48 -33.83 19.76
C LEU A 748 12.68 -34.34 18.95
N PRO A 749 12.63 -34.18 17.61
CA PRO A 749 13.70 -34.67 16.75
C PRO A 749 14.96 -33.76 16.83
N ASP A 750 15.69 -33.85 17.92
CA ASP A 750 16.87 -33.03 18.22
C ASP A 750 18.17 -33.83 18.31
N SER A 751 18.11 -35.16 18.22
CA SER A 751 19.27 -36.01 18.01
C SER A 751 19.62 -36.13 16.52
N ILE A 752 20.90 -35.95 16.19
CA ILE A 752 21.38 -36.20 14.81
C ILE A 752 21.88 -37.64 14.67
N PRO A 753 21.73 -38.28 13.48
CA PRO A 753 22.34 -39.57 13.22
C PRO A 753 23.87 -39.49 13.28
N ILE A 754 24.51 -40.32 14.10
CA ILE A 754 25.98 -40.39 14.27
C ILE A 754 26.49 -41.74 13.79
N PHE A 755 27.55 -41.74 12.97
CA PHE A 755 28.22 -42.98 12.55
C PHE A 755 28.77 -43.78 13.72
N THR A 756 28.65 -45.10 13.66
CA THR A 756 29.23 -46.00 14.68
C THR A 756 30.76 -45.98 14.67
N GLU A 757 31.37 -45.68 13.51
CA GLU A 757 32.81 -45.58 13.34
C GLU A 757 33.18 -44.24 12.68
N THR A 758 34.34 -43.69 13.02
CA THR A 758 34.84 -42.45 12.40
C THR A 758 35.42 -42.66 11.00
N SER A 759 35.74 -43.91 10.65
CA SER A 759 36.24 -44.28 9.33
C SER A 759 35.91 -45.72 8.96
N TYR A 760 35.66 -45.96 7.67
CA TYR A 760 35.37 -47.28 7.11
C TYR A 760 36.34 -47.59 5.97
N GLU A 761 36.85 -48.82 5.93
CA GLU A 761 37.77 -49.28 4.88
C GLU A 761 37.16 -50.43 4.09
N GLY A 762 36.90 -50.19 2.81
CA GLY A 762 36.33 -51.15 1.87
C GLY A 762 37.34 -51.65 0.84
N PHE A 763 37.05 -52.80 0.26
CA PHE A 763 37.88 -53.41 -0.78
C PHE A 763 36.99 -53.84 -1.94
N VAL A 764 37.45 -53.60 -3.16
CA VAL A 764 36.73 -53.98 -4.37
C VAL A 764 37.71 -54.38 -5.45
N TRP A 765 37.45 -55.48 -6.16
CA TRP A 765 38.28 -55.90 -7.27
C TRP A 765 38.02 -54.98 -8.47
N GLU A 766 39.07 -54.64 -9.22
CA GLU A 766 38.89 -53.95 -10.50
C GLU A 766 38.08 -54.80 -11.48
N GLY A 767 37.38 -54.16 -12.42
CA GLY A 767 36.58 -54.85 -13.43
C GLY A 767 35.25 -55.42 -12.91
N GLU A 768 34.95 -55.31 -11.61
CA GLU A 768 33.64 -55.63 -11.06
C GLU A 768 32.53 -54.76 -11.69
N PRO A 769 31.34 -55.33 -11.97
CA PRO A 769 30.26 -54.59 -12.60
C PRO A 769 29.78 -53.40 -11.73
N ILE A 770 29.07 -52.47 -12.38
CA ILE A 770 28.36 -51.42 -11.63
C ILE A 770 27.38 -52.04 -10.62
N ASN A 771 27.23 -51.39 -9.49
CA ASN A 771 26.46 -51.82 -8.31
C ASN A 771 27.09 -52.96 -7.47
N THR A 772 28.37 -53.28 -7.68
CA THR A 772 29.08 -54.20 -6.76
C THR A 772 29.23 -53.56 -5.38
N ALA A 773 28.85 -54.30 -4.33
CA ALA A 773 28.92 -53.84 -2.95
C ALA A 773 30.36 -53.78 -2.44
N VAL A 774 30.73 -52.67 -1.82
CA VAL A 774 32.09 -52.37 -1.36
C VAL A 774 32.18 -52.45 0.17
N ILE A 775 31.35 -51.66 0.86
CA ILE A 775 31.29 -51.62 2.33
C ILE A 775 29.96 -51.01 2.77
N THR A 776 29.47 -51.35 3.96
CA THR A 776 28.28 -50.73 4.55
C THR A 776 28.67 -49.85 5.73
N VAL A 777 28.27 -48.59 5.69
CA VAL A 777 28.39 -47.65 6.81
C VAL A 777 27.12 -47.71 7.67
N LYS A 778 27.25 -47.45 8.97
CA LYS A 778 26.12 -47.48 9.89
C LYS A 778 26.13 -46.24 10.76
N ALA A 779 25.01 -45.53 10.80
CA ALA A 779 24.74 -44.49 11.78
C ALA A 779 23.58 -44.89 12.70
N VAL A 780 23.55 -44.28 13.88
CA VAL A 780 22.49 -44.42 14.89
C VAL A 780 21.98 -43.03 15.22
N ASP A 781 20.67 -42.89 15.24
CA ASP A 781 19.92 -41.71 15.62
C ASP A 781 19.05 -42.13 16.82
N LEU A 782 19.06 -41.31 17.88
CA LEU A 782 18.47 -41.65 19.17
C LEU A 782 17.01 -41.21 19.31
N ASP A 783 16.51 -40.39 18.38
CA ASP A 783 15.11 -39.99 18.33
C ASP A 783 14.20 -41.23 18.21
N THR A 784 12.98 -41.18 18.76
CA THR A 784 12.00 -42.28 18.68
C THR A 784 11.61 -42.62 17.23
N THR A 785 11.74 -41.66 16.30
CA THR A 785 11.55 -41.87 14.85
C THR A 785 12.81 -41.50 14.06
N PRO A 786 13.85 -42.34 14.10
CA PRO A 786 15.16 -41.99 13.56
C PRO A 786 15.08 -41.79 12.04
N SER A 787 15.69 -40.72 11.53
CA SER A 787 15.67 -40.37 10.10
C SER A 787 17.08 -40.27 9.54
N ILE A 788 17.65 -41.42 9.20
CA ILE A 788 19.02 -41.50 8.70
C ILE A 788 19.03 -41.45 7.16
N VAL A 789 19.56 -40.37 6.59
CA VAL A 789 19.88 -40.29 5.16
C VAL A 789 21.39 -40.27 5.00
N TYR A 790 21.93 -41.16 4.18
CA TYR A 790 23.36 -41.17 3.86
C TYR A 790 23.63 -40.41 2.55
N GLU A 791 24.65 -39.57 2.54
CA GLU A 791 25.08 -38.81 1.36
C GLU A 791 26.59 -38.93 1.19
N LEU A 792 27.02 -39.23 -0.03
CA LEU A 792 28.45 -39.30 -0.38
C LEU A 792 28.97 -37.90 -0.70
N GLY A 793 30.16 -37.58 -0.20
CA GLY A 793 30.86 -36.34 -0.52
C GLY A 793 32.36 -36.54 -0.73
N GLY A 794 33.00 -35.55 -1.36
CA GLY A 794 34.40 -35.63 -1.78
C GLY A 794 34.54 -36.34 -3.13
N ASP A 795 35.56 -37.18 -3.27
CA ASP A 795 35.90 -37.87 -4.51
C ASP A 795 35.16 -39.22 -4.65
N SER A 796 33.83 -39.16 -4.58
CA SER A 796 32.94 -40.32 -4.54
C SER A 796 32.26 -40.64 -5.88
N GLN A 797 32.70 -40.04 -6.99
CA GLN A 797 32.02 -40.08 -8.30
C GLN A 797 31.85 -41.49 -8.86
N SER A 798 32.78 -42.39 -8.50
CA SER A 798 32.77 -43.81 -8.89
C SER A 798 31.97 -44.71 -7.94
N PHE A 799 31.28 -44.12 -6.96
CA PHE A 799 30.50 -44.84 -5.95
C PHE A 799 29.08 -44.27 -5.81
N ALA A 800 28.18 -45.13 -5.37
CA ALA A 800 26.84 -44.77 -4.93
C ALA A 800 26.61 -45.32 -3.50
N ILE A 801 25.67 -44.75 -2.77
CA ILE A 801 25.27 -45.26 -1.45
C ILE A 801 23.76 -45.51 -1.43
N THR A 802 23.37 -46.67 -0.90
CA THR A 802 21.96 -47.02 -0.74
C THR A 802 21.37 -46.34 0.50
N GLN A 803 20.04 -46.31 0.62
CA GLN A 803 19.36 -45.88 1.84
C GLN A 803 19.74 -46.71 3.08
N SER A 804 20.21 -47.95 2.90
CA SER A 804 20.70 -48.81 3.99
C SER A 804 22.17 -48.55 4.37
N GLY A 805 22.83 -47.56 3.76
CA GLY A 805 24.23 -47.24 4.02
C GLY A 805 25.23 -48.14 3.29
N GLN A 806 24.79 -48.97 2.32
CA GLN A 806 25.70 -49.80 1.53
C GLN A 806 26.31 -48.97 0.39
N ILE A 807 27.63 -48.84 0.39
CA ILE A 807 28.40 -48.23 -0.68
C ILE A 807 28.62 -49.26 -1.77
N THR A 808 28.23 -48.92 -3.00
CA THR A 808 28.39 -49.73 -4.20
C THR A 808 29.18 -48.97 -5.27
N THR A 809 29.73 -49.68 -6.25
CA THR A 809 30.35 -49.05 -7.43
C THR A 809 29.27 -48.40 -8.31
N SER A 810 29.50 -47.17 -8.79
CA SER A 810 28.65 -46.53 -9.82
C SER A 810 29.29 -46.61 -11.21
N THR A 811 30.60 -46.86 -11.26
CA THR A 811 31.40 -47.08 -12.47
C THR A 811 32.24 -48.35 -12.29
N VAL A 812 32.61 -49.00 -13.39
CA VAL A 812 33.64 -50.06 -13.34
C VAL A 812 34.96 -49.40 -12.93
N LEU A 813 35.59 -49.95 -11.89
CA LEU A 813 36.87 -49.44 -11.37
C LEU A 813 38.05 -50.09 -12.08
N ASP A 814 39.10 -49.31 -12.28
CA ASP A 814 40.33 -49.69 -12.97
C ASP A 814 41.50 -49.44 -12.01
N TYR A 815 42.24 -50.50 -11.67
CA TYR A 815 43.34 -50.44 -10.71
C TYR A 815 44.48 -49.55 -11.24
N GLU A 816 44.80 -49.65 -12.52
CA GLU A 816 45.87 -48.87 -13.15
C GLU A 816 45.54 -47.38 -13.18
N ALA A 817 44.25 -47.03 -13.28
CA ALA A 817 43.80 -45.64 -13.22
C ALA A 817 43.88 -45.07 -11.80
N LYS A 818 43.37 -45.81 -10.80
CA LYS A 818 43.36 -45.36 -9.41
C LYS A 818 43.25 -46.53 -8.42
N THR A 819 44.27 -46.67 -7.58
CA THR A 819 44.35 -47.80 -6.63
C THR A 819 43.61 -47.56 -5.31
N VAL A 820 43.42 -46.31 -4.91
CA VAL A 820 42.75 -45.94 -3.65
C VAL A 820 41.83 -44.75 -3.87
N HIS A 821 40.56 -44.90 -3.48
CA HIS A 821 39.59 -43.83 -3.43
C HIS A 821 39.37 -43.40 -1.99
N LYS A 822 39.50 -42.09 -1.73
CA LYS A 822 39.23 -41.49 -0.43
C LYS A 822 38.12 -40.46 -0.58
N PHE A 823 37.02 -40.71 0.11
CA PHE A 823 35.84 -39.84 0.13
C PHE A 823 35.19 -39.97 1.50
N TYR A 824 34.07 -39.31 1.74
CA TYR A 824 33.39 -39.39 3.02
C TYR A 824 31.89 -39.62 2.82
N VAL A 825 31.24 -40.17 3.85
CA VAL A 825 29.77 -40.20 3.95
C VAL A 825 29.37 -39.22 5.03
N THR A 826 28.38 -38.37 4.75
CA THR A 826 27.67 -37.59 5.75
C THR A 826 26.29 -38.18 6.01
N THR A 827 25.84 -38.14 7.26
CA THR A 827 24.42 -38.34 7.56
C THR A 827 23.69 -37.01 7.42
N LYS A 828 22.46 -37.04 6.92
CA LYS A 828 21.54 -35.91 6.95
C LYS A 828 20.29 -36.35 7.69
N ASP A 829 19.93 -35.63 8.73
CA ASP A 829 18.60 -35.76 9.30
C ASP A 829 17.61 -35.02 8.39
N GLY A 830 16.49 -35.67 8.06
CA GLY A 830 15.42 -35.08 7.27
C GLY A 830 14.64 -33.97 8.00
N LYS A 831 14.87 -33.75 9.30
CA LYS A 831 14.04 -32.87 10.14
C LYS A 831 14.79 -31.74 10.87
N SER A 832 16.05 -31.90 11.26
CA SER A 832 16.83 -30.86 11.95
C SER A 832 17.78 -30.07 11.03
N PHE A 833 17.55 -28.75 10.94
CA PHE A 833 18.31 -27.82 10.07
C PHE A 833 19.49 -27.11 10.76
N SER A 834 19.77 -27.39 12.04
CA SER A 834 20.66 -26.55 12.87
C SER A 834 21.91 -27.21 13.45
N LEU A 835 22.07 -28.54 13.35
CA LEU A 835 23.25 -29.25 13.86
C LEU A 835 24.14 -29.76 12.71
N PRO A 836 25.48 -29.78 12.87
CA PRO A 836 26.38 -30.26 11.83
C PRO A 836 26.19 -31.76 11.62
N ASN A 837 25.85 -32.14 10.39
CA ASN A 837 25.81 -33.52 9.89
C ASN A 837 27.05 -34.32 10.34
N SER A 838 26.84 -35.54 10.86
CA SER A 838 27.96 -36.42 11.22
C SER A 838 28.68 -36.89 9.94
N ARG A 839 30.00 -37.11 10.02
CA ARG A 839 30.84 -37.50 8.88
C ARG A 839 31.72 -38.69 9.25
N ALA A 840 31.79 -39.68 8.36
CA ALA A 840 32.76 -40.77 8.42
C ALA A 840 33.63 -40.79 7.16
N GLU A 841 34.93 -41.01 7.32
CA GLU A 841 35.88 -41.13 6.21
C GLU A 841 35.82 -42.53 5.60
N ILE A 842 35.79 -42.61 4.27
CA ILE A 842 35.79 -43.87 3.52
C ILE A 842 37.08 -43.99 2.73
N THR A 843 37.77 -45.11 2.92
CA THR A 843 38.89 -45.53 2.07
C THR A 843 38.48 -46.79 1.34
N VAL A 844 38.42 -46.73 0.01
CA VAL A 844 38.19 -47.91 -0.84
C VAL A 844 39.48 -48.27 -1.54
N ASN A 845 40.00 -49.46 -1.27
CA ASN A 845 41.17 -50.01 -1.94
C ASN A 845 40.71 -50.86 -3.13
N VAL A 846 41.15 -50.49 -4.33
CA VAL A 846 40.95 -51.28 -5.54
C VAL A 846 41.99 -52.39 -5.55
N LEU A 847 41.57 -53.63 -5.80
CA LEU A 847 42.42 -54.80 -5.85
C LEU A 847 42.60 -55.27 -7.30
N VAL A 848 43.83 -55.63 -7.67
CA VAL A 848 44.14 -56.12 -9.03
C VAL A 848 43.40 -57.43 -9.30
N SER A 849 42.69 -57.48 -10.42
CA SER A 849 42.02 -58.68 -10.91
C SER A 849 43.06 -59.69 -11.39
N LYS A 850 43.27 -60.76 -10.63
CA LYS A 850 44.03 -61.93 -11.10
C LYS A 850 43.11 -62.82 -11.92
N PHE A 851 43.23 -62.80 -13.25
CA PHE A 851 43.30 -63.96 -14.16
C PHE A 851 43.02 -63.53 -15.62
N SER A 852 44.04 -63.61 -16.49
CA SER A 852 43.89 -63.87 -17.93
C SER A 852 44.49 -65.23 -18.25
N SER A 853 43.68 -66.15 -18.79
CA SER A 853 44.17 -67.39 -19.39
C SER A 853 44.55 -67.15 -20.86
N ILE A 854 45.80 -67.53 -21.18
CA ILE A 854 46.46 -67.54 -22.49
C ILE A 854 45.78 -68.55 -23.43
N THR A 855 45.61 -68.17 -24.72
CA THR A 855 45.49 -69.11 -25.84
C THR A 855 46.74 -68.98 -26.71
N LEU A 856 47.48 -70.09 -26.91
CA LEU A 856 48.50 -70.25 -27.96
C LEU A 856 48.00 -71.25 -29.00
N LYS A 857 48.45 -71.07 -30.24
CA LYS A 857 48.12 -71.83 -31.45
C LYS A 857 48.27 -73.34 -31.32
#